data_AF-A0AAF5D120-F1
#
_entry.id   AF-A0AAF5D120-F1
#
_cell.length_a   1.000
_cell.length_b   1.000
_cell.length_c   1.000
_cell.angle_alpha   90.00
_cell.angle_beta   90.00
_cell.angle_gamma   90.00
#
_symmetry.space_group_name_H-M   'P 1'
#
loop_
_entity.id
_entity.type
_entity.pdbx_description
1 polymer ?
#
loop_
_entity_poly.entity_id
_entity_poly.type
_entity_poly.pdbx_seq_one_letter_code
_entity_poly.pdbx_strand_id
1 'polypeptide(L)'
;YMGSEENLSKVPVVVKGKYGYIKIIAEIQDTHPLGSTKGNVVFIGDCPGNHNDFKYMVDCLKKKGIRCIVINFPGLGHTPYHSHFTHTNDERLQFVRGILQNLNVTCNFIFVGHSRGSENALKLATLLSPSTIGAILINPLPILPYRYNWYYSKNETNPYVVSSFYQCMSTINLRDQLPFIDKFNTQKTKLLISYAGRDPTIEPAISKDFVSRFELDNEMIVDDGTPDDLAKFRMMTFYQNGLNKLGCFFKNGNHYLQKYKGDFLVFAILCMLDINCGRRIFVTVYFVEAIAGFYITTNIVNIERQFQIPSKISGTMVSASDFGYIPSVIFVSYLGSKGNRAKWIGSGCMLIGLANLMIAYSHFLFPSENVNLTSKAIETGMERDFRRLNYDTIKLDDFLKYFTNQSTLHTKLELSKTGGKDAFLDALNELGNSSKDVSTNNLINNIIEIKNEDLSDSLMVKKLITSMSYCNNFNDKENLNCDKLFRFLKKYNPVTPEQLSDFRQLVHSSYAFCDAPINKLREITKKLKCDQNFSAIGPTVLIFSGLFILGIGRTVPFSLGLPLMDDNVKKKNLPLYFAIMFLIRVLGPSLAFALGSKLNQYYYQSEVPPGMGVRDPMWIGRWWLGFVIIGIALLIPSTIMFFFPTSEGKEEEEGNEVELKRLNGEDNKNIPPKPKLHLFDKNLKKNEQTPMSLSEKISDFKQAIVECFKKPVFVSSTFGRCIDVFAFKGFFIFMNKYLEIQYDIPQYLTNRYIGIIFVSGFAVGAILGSVVMKLGKLEGRKAAAWVGICSAIAASLTFMNTLTGCESVITKLSEAGSLNNFNFTNNCISSCVCDDVPLYPVCDELGKPFYSPCHAGCVPYYNSSGYLEISRNNEGSDIVFNDCSCTMSESTKVSRDFCKNDECETNLKYYFFNMGVGGFFGGLGVVPAVLICLRSVPSKHRSIALGFQGFVVSLFATLPSSPAWGTLIDKFCRMWNNTCDGKGSCIFFDTHNLRIYLHTVYGCIRIFSLISDVLVYIYAKDLKLSEGLDDAEDGDEGNAETAADITNEL
;
A
#
# COMPACT_ATOMS: atom_id res chain seq x y z
N TYR A 1 44.15 -41.56 1.18
CA TYR A 1 42.86 -40.84 1.26
C TYR A 1 41.70 -41.82 1.19
N MET A 2 41.20 -42.35 2.31
CA MET A 2 39.92 -43.10 2.35
C MET A 2 39.09 -42.49 3.49
N GLY A 3 38.27 -41.50 3.15
CA GLY A 3 37.32 -40.88 4.07
C GLY A 3 36.08 -41.77 4.25
N SER A 4 35.47 -41.69 5.44
CA SER A 4 34.27 -42.42 5.88
C SER A 4 33.24 -42.73 4.78
N GLU A 5 32.78 -43.99 4.70
CA GLU A 5 31.82 -44.54 3.72
C GLU A 5 30.37 -43.98 3.81
N GLU A 6 30.11 -42.93 4.57
CA GLU A 6 28.75 -42.46 4.80
C GLU A 6 28.13 -41.79 3.56
N ASN A 7 27.08 -42.43 3.01
CA ASN A 7 26.19 -41.95 1.94
C ASN A 7 26.72 -42.00 0.49
N LEU A 8 27.46 -43.04 0.13
CA LEU A 8 27.75 -43.32 -1.29
C LEU A 8 26.64 -44.19 -1.92
N SER A 9 26.17 -43.76 -3.09
CA SER A 9 25.21 -44.47 -3.93
C SER A 9 25.93 -45.22 -5.05
N LYS A 10 25.51 -46.47 -5.29
CA LYS A 10 26.04 -47.32 -6.36
C LYS A 10 25.20 -47.16 -7.62
N VAL A 11 25.81 -46.69 -8.71
CA VAL A 11 25.16 -46.48 -10.00
C VAL A 11 25.87 -47.32 -11.06
N PRO A 12 25.23 -48.29 -11.72
CA PRO A 12 25.85 -49.01 -12.82
C PRO A 12 26.04 -48.07 -14.01
N VAL A 13 27.19 -48.10 -14.67
CA VAL A 13 27.52 -47.25 -15.82
C VAL A 13 28.18 -48.12 -16.87
N VAL A 14 27.82 -47.89 -18.13
CA VAL A 14 28.47 -48.53 -19.29
C VAL A 14 29.21 -47.45 -20.07
N VAL A 15 30.51 -47.63 -20.25
CA VAL A 15 31.39 -46.71 -20.99
C VAL A 15 32.04 -47.47 -22.13
N LYS A 16 32.11 -46.87 -23.32
CA LYS A 16 32.90 -47.42 -24.43
C LYS A 16 34.37 -47.08 -24.21
N GLY A 17 35.15 -48.04 -23.71
CA GLY A 17 36.60 -47.88 -23.55
C GLY A 17 37.39 -48.35 -24.76
N LYS A 18 38.72 -48.30 -24.65
CA LYS A 18 39.67 -48.62 -25.74
C LYS A 18 39.46 -49.97 -26.40
N TYR A 19 39.05 -50.99 -25.63
CA TYR A 19 38.92 -52.38 -26.10
C TYR A 19 37.47 -52.89 -26.18
N GLY A 20 36.47 -52.02 -25.96
CA GLY A 20 35.06 -52.41 -25.93
C GLY A 20 34.26 -51.72 -24.84
N TYR A 21 33.03 -52.19 -24.63
CA TYR A 21 32.16 -51.67 -23.57
C TYR A 21 32.59 -52.18 -22.19
N ILE A 22 32.72 -51.25 -21.26
CA ILE A 22 33.15 -51.48 -19.89
C ILE A 22 31.95 -51.19 -18.98
N LYS A 23 31.59 -52.17 -18.16
CA LYS A 23 30.56 -52.00 -17.13
C LYS A 23 31.23 -51.75 -15.78
N ILE A 24 30.97 -50.58 -15.20
CA ILE A 24 31.54 -50.16 -13.93
C ILE A 24 30.39 -49.83 -12.98
N ILE A 25 30.49 -50.25 -11.72
CA ILE A 25 29.59 -49.77 -10.67
C ILE A 25 30.22 -48.51 -10.08
N ALA A 26 29.71 -47.34 -10.47
CA ALA A 26 30.16 -46.06 -9.95
C ALA A 26 29.69 -45.88 -8.51
N GLU A 27 30.60 -45.57 -7.60
CA GLU A 27 30.28 -45.21 -6.23
C GLU A 27 30.36 -43.68 -6.09
N ILE A 28 29.21 -43.01 -6.07
CA ILE A 28 29.10 -41.54 -6.09
C ILE A 28 28.43 -41.02 -4.82
N GLN A 29 28.63 -39.75 -4.49
CA GLN A 29 27.85 -39.12 -3.43
C GLN A 29 26.59 -38.47 -4.04
N ASP A 30 25.41 -38.83 -3.55
CA ASP A 30 24.14 -38.20 -3.93
C ASP A 30 23.39 -37.76 -2.67
N THR A 31 23.24 -36.45 -2.48
CA THR A 31 22.65 -35.92 -1.25
C THR A 31 21.12 -36.00 -1.19
N HIS A 32 20.46 -36.09 -2.35
CA HIS A 32 19.00 -36.15 -2.45
C HIS A 32 18.58 -37.11 -3.57
N PRO A 33 18.61 -38.44 -3.33
CA PRO A 33 18.31 -39.44 -4.35
C PRO A 33 16.90 -39.32 -4.94
N LEU A 34 15.94 -38.81 -4.17
CA LEU A 34 14.55 -38.56 -4.59
C LEU A 34 14.39 -37.30 -5.46
N GLY A 35 15.45 -36.51 -5.66
CA GLY A 35 15.43 -35.25 -6.42
C GLY A 35 15.40 -33.98 -5.54
N SER A 36 15.56 -32.82 -6.18
CA SER A 36 15.42 -31.49 -5.56
C SER A 36 14.61 -30.57 -6.48
N THR A 37 13.69 -29.79 -5.91
CA THR A 37 12.93 -28.75 -6.63
C THR A 37 13.73 -27.48 -6.85
N LYS A 38 14.87 -27.30 -6.16
CA LYS A 38 15.67 -26.06 -6.19
C LYS A 38 16.78 -26.06 -7.23
N GLY A 39 17.33 -27.23 -7.56
CA GLY A 39 18.41 -27.38 -8.55
C GLY A 39 19.30 -28.59 -8.29
N ASN A 40 20.06 -29.00 -9.32
CA ASN A 40 20.95 -30.16 -9.31
C ASN A 40 22.40 -29.70 -9.58
N VAL A 41 23.29 -29.87 -8.62
CA VAL A 41 24.70 -29.51 -8.75
C VAL A 41 25.54 -30.77 -8.92
N VAL A 42 26.27 -30.86 -10.03
CA VAL A 42 27.13 -32.00 -10.34
C VAL A 42 28.58 -31.59 -10.17
N PHE A 43 29.26 -32.21 -9.20
CA PHE A 43 30.66 -31.94 -8.87
C PHE A 43 31.58 -32.96 -9.53
N ILE A 44 32.57 -32.48 -10.28
CA ILE A 44 33.54 -33.28 -11.03
C ILE A 44 34.94 -32.89 -10.57
N GLY A 45 35.58 -33.80 -9.85
CA GLY A 45 36.89 -33.57 -9.24
C GLY A 45 38.08 -33.66 -10.20
N ASP A 46 39.25 -33.36 -9.62
CA ASP A 46 40.56 -33.48 -10.24
C ASP A 46 40.98 -34.95 -10.46
N CYS A 47 42.21 -35.14 -10.94
CA CYS A 47 42.91 -36.40 -10.92
C CYS A 47 44.32 -36.21 -10.30
N PRO A 48 44.64 -36.87 -9.17
CA PRO A 48 43.75 -37.70 -8.37
C PRO A 48 42.78 -36.82 -7.57
N GLY A 49 41.51 -37.20 -7.50
CA GLY A 49 40.48 -36.46 -6.77
C GLY A 49 39.34 -37.38 -6.37
N ASN A 50 38.62 -37.04 -5.30
CA ASN A 50 37.47 -37.81 -4.83
C ASN A 50 36.39 -36.88 -4.26
N HIS A 51 35.23 -37.45 -3.95
CA HIS A 51 34.07 -36.70 -3.45
C HIS A 51 34.35 -35.82 -2.21
N ASN A 52 35.33 -36.17 -1.36
CA ASN A 52 35.70 -35.35 -0.21
C ASN A 52 36.29 -33.99 -0.60
N ASP A 53 36.77 -33.81 -1.83
CA ASP A 53 37.32 -32.53 -2.27
C ASP A 53 36.27 -31.42 -2.29
N PHE A 54 34.98 -31.77 -2.35
CA PHE A 54 33.86 -30.83 -2.32
C PHE A 54 33.03 -30.89 -1.02
N LYS A 55 33.48 -31.64 0.01
CA LYS A 55 32.71 -31.91 1.24
C LYS A 55 32.07 -30.65 1.83
N TYR A 56 32.85 -29.58 2.03
CA TYR A 56 32.37 -28.32 2.60
C TYR A 56 31.28 -27.66 1.75
N MET A 57 31.43 -27.69 0.43
CA MET A 57 30.43 -27.13 -0.49
C MET A 57 29.14 -27.94 -0.48
N VAL A 58 29.28 -29.27 -0.50
CA VAL A 58 28.17 -30.23 -0.49
C VAL A 58 27.35 -30.10 0.79
N ASP A 59 28.00 -30.01 1.95
CA ASP A 59 27.32 -29.84 3.24
C ASP A 59 26.50 -28.55 3.29
N CYS A 60 27.03 -27.44 2.75
CA CYS A 60 26.34 -26.16 2.71
C CYS A 60 25.12 -26.18 1.76
N LEU A 61 25.27 -26.78 0.58
CA LEU A 61 24.19 -26.90 -0.41
C LEU A 61 23.10 -27.90 0.01
N LYS A 62 23.49 -29.02 0.64
CA LYS A 62 22.58 -30.01 1.21
C LYS A 62 21.66 -29.37 2.24
N LYS A 63 22.20 -28.56 3.17
CA LYS A 63 21.40 -27.78 4.14
C LYS A 63 20.38 -26.85 3.46
N LYS A 64 20.66 -26.37 2.25
CA LYS A 64 19.75 -25.51 1.48
C LYS A 64 18.74 -26.28 0.65
N GLY A 65 18.73 -27.61 0.68
CA GLY A 65 17.82 -28.47 -0.07
C GLY A 65 18.17 -28.58 -1.56
N ILE A 66 19.43 -28.31 -1.93
CA ILE A 66 19.93 -28.46 -3.30
C ILE A 66 20.53 -29.87 -3.43
N ARG A 67 20.20 -30.60 -4.51
CA ARG A 67 20.76 -31.93 -4.77
C ARG A 67 22.19 -31.79 -5.26
N CYS A 68 23.12 -32.50 -4.63
CA CYS A 68 24.52 -32.54 -5.02
C CYS A 68 24.90 -33.96 -5.42
N ILE A 69 25.45 -34.10 -6.63
CA ILE A 69 25.93 -35.35 -7.21
C ILE A 69 27.44 -35.21 -7.39
N VAL A 70 28.23 -35.95 -6.62
CA VAL A 70 29.70 -35.85 -6.65
C VAL A 70 30.30 -37.10 -7.27
N ILE A 71 31.02 -36.92 -8.37
CA ILE A 71 31.56 -38.00 -9.18
C ILE A 71 32.90 -38.50 -8.61
N ASN A 72 33.00 -39.81 -8.40
CA ASN A 72 34.28 -40.51 -8.25
C ASN A 72 34.57 -41.27 -9.55
N PHE A 73 35.70 -41.02 -10.21
CA PHE A 73 36.07 -41.76 -11.43
C PHE A 73 36.66 -43.13 -11.09
N PRO A 74 36.66 -44.11 -12.02
CA PRO A 74 37.26 -45.42 -11.80
C PRO A 74 38.71 -45.32 -11.31
N GLY A 75 39.04 -46.01 -10.22
CA GLY A 75 40.37 -45.97 -9.60
C GLY A 75 40.69 -44.69 -8.81
N LEU A 76 39.76 -43.73 -8.71
CA LEU A 76 39.88 -42.50 -7.94
C LEU A 76 38.73 -42.41 -6.92
N GLY A 77 39.05 -42.34 -5.63
CA GLY A 77 38.05 -42.43 -4.56
C GLY A 77 37.58 -43.88 -4.34
N HIS A 78 36.27 -44.10 -4.26
CA HIS A 78 35.68 -45.42 -3.98
C HIS A 78 35.17 -46.18 -5.21
N THR A 79 35.17 -45.55 -6.40
CA THR A 79 34.80 -46.29 -7.62
C THR A 79 35.94 -47.25 -7.99
N PRO A 80 35.66 -48.56 -8.17
CA PRO A 80 36.70 -49.55 -8.42
C PRO A 80 37.50 -49.24 -9.68
N TYR A 81 38.80 -49.51 -9.61
CA TYR A 81 39.69 -49.44 -10.76
C TYR A 81 39.27 -50.46 -11.83
N HIS A 82 39.38 -50.08 -13.10
CA HIS A 82 39.13 -50.97 -14.22
C HIS A 82 40.26 -50.83 -15.25
N SER A 83 40.97 -51.93 -15.55
CA SER A 83 42.16 -51.93 -16.40
C SER A 83 41.95 -51.40 -17.82
N HIS A 84 40.75 -51.56 -18.37
CA HIS A 84 40.39 -51.05 -19.69
C HIS A 84 39.92 -49.59 -19.72
N PHE A 85 39.72 -48.93 -18.57
CA PHE A 85 39.31 -47.52 -18.52
C PHE A 85 40.54 -46.62 -18.57
N THR A 86 40.77 -45.94 -19.69
CA THR A 86 42.02 -45.20 -19.94
C THR A 86 41.98 -43.71 -19.56
N HIS A 87 40.92 -43.28 -18.86
CA HIS A 87 40.70 -41.89 -18.44
C HIS A 87 40.75 -40.86 -19.56
N THR A 88 40.47 -41.26 -20.80
CA THR A 88 40.34 -40.31 -21.92
C THR A 88 39.20 -39.32 -21.68
N ASN A 89 39.26 -38.19 -22.37
CA ASN A 89 38.21 -37.17 -22.31
C ASN A 89 36.81 -37.73 -22.60
N ASP A 90 36.72 -38.57 -23.64
CA ASP A 90 35.47 -39.17 -24.07
C ASP A 90 34.96 -40.21 -23.05
N GLU A 91 35.82 -41.08 -22.53
CA GLU A 91 35.46 -42.05 -21.48
C GLU A 91 34.96 -41.37 -20.21
N ARG A 92 35.65 -40.32 -19.73
CA ARG A 92 35.24 -39.57 -18.55
C ARG A 92 33.91 -38.85 -18.79
N LEU A 93 33.70 -38.29 -19.98
CA LEU A 93 32.44 -37.63 -20.34
C LEU A 93 31.28 -38.63 -20.40
N GLN A 94 31.47 -39.77 -21.07
CA GLN A 94 30.50 -40.87 -21.13
C GLN A 94 30.16 -41.40 -19.74
N PHE A 95 31.17 -41.55 -18.87
CA PHE A 95 30.98 -42.01 -17.49
C PHE A 95 30.03 -41.09 -16.71
N VAL A 96 30.28 -39.78 -16.72
CA VAL A 96 29.40 -38.81 -16.03
C VAL A 96 28.01 -38.80 -16.66
N ARG A 97 27.90 -38.83 -17.99
CA ARG A 97 26.59 -38.87 -18.68
C ARG A 97 25.78 -40.12 -18.31
N GLY A 98 26.42 -41.29 -18.26
CA GLY A 98 25.76 -42.54 -17.88
C GLY A 98 25.25 -42.51 -16.44
N ILE A 99 25.99 -41.86 -15.53
CA ILE A 99 25.52 -41.62 -14.15
C ILE A 99 24.25 -40.76 -14.15
N LEU A 100 24.27 -39.62 -14.84
CA LEU A 100 23.11 -38.71 -14.87
C LEU A 100 21.87 -39.35 -15.50
N GLN A 101 22.07 -40.16 -16.55
CA GLN A 101 21.01 -40.93 -17.21
C GLN A 101 20.38 -41.93 -16.24
N ASN A 102 21.20 -42.71 -15.52
CA ASN A 102 20.69 -43.74 -14.61
C ASN A 102 20.12 -43.17 -13.30
N LEU A 103 20.47 -41.94 -12.93
CA LEU A 103 19.85 -41.20 -11.84
C LEU A 103 18.53 -40.49 -12.24
N ASN A 104 18.11 -40.60 -13.52
CA ASN A 104 16.92 -39.94 -14.07
C ASN A 104 16.88 -38.41 -13.82
N VAL A 105 18.03 -37.73 -13.84
CA VAL A 105 18.09 -36.27 -13.70
C VAL A 105 18.08 -35.65 -15.09
N THR A 106 17.17 -34.71 -15.36
CA THR A 106 16.95 -34.20 -16.73
C THR A 106 17.12 -32.69 -16.89
N CYS A 107 17.02 -31.88 -15.82
CA CYS A 107 17.10 -30.42 -15.90
C CYS A 107 17.67 -29.74 -14.65
N ASN A 108 17.85 -28.42 -14.76
CA ASN A 108 18.36 -27.53 -13.72
C ASN A 108 19.77 -27.88 -13.24
N PHE A 109 20.64 -28.21 -14.19
CA PHE A 109 22.03 -28.57 -13.91
C PHE A 109 22.92 -27.36 -13.66
N ILE A 110 23.75 -27.44 -12.63
CA ILE A 110 24.98 -26.65 -12.50
C ILE A 110 26.16 -27.60 -12.44
N PHE A 111 27.05 -27.54 -13.42
CA PHE A 111 28.26 -28.37 -13.46
C PHE A 111 29.43 -27.65 -12.81
N VAL A 112 30.02 -28.23 -11.77
CA VAL A 112 31.20 -27.69 -11.07
C VAL A 112 32.37 -28.61 -11.34
N GLY A 113 33.35 -28.13 -12.10
CA GLY A 113 34.58 -28.86 -12.37
C GLY A 113 35.77 -28.24 -11.66
N HIS A 114 36.63 -29.05 -11.06
CA HIS A 114 37.93 -28.62 -10.55
C HIS A 114 39.04 -29.25 -11.37
N SER A 115 40.02 -28.46 -11.80
CA SER A 115 41.16 -28.91 -12.60
C SER A 115 40.71 -29.72 -13.81
N ARG A 116 41.13 -30.98 -13.95
CA ARG A 116 40.74 -31.90 -15.02
C ARG A 116 39.22 -32.09 -15.13
N GLY A 117 38.49 -31.95 -14.03
CA GLY A 117 37.03 -31.98 -14.01
C GLY A 117 36.37 -30.80 -14.71
N SER A 118 37.08 -29.67 -14.88
CA SER A 118 36.58 -28.49 -15.61
C SER A 118 36.31 -28.78 -17.07
N GLU A 119 37.13 -29.61 -17.71
CA GLU A 119 36.91 -30.01 -19.10
C GLU A 119 35.58 -30.77 -19.25
N ASN A 120 35.31 -31.73 -18.34
CA ASN A 120 34.04 -32.45 -18.30
C ASN A 120 32.86 -31.52 -18.02
N ALA A 121 33.01 -30.61 -17.05
CA ALA A 121 31.96 -29.66 -16.69
C ALA A 121 31.59 -28.74 -17.86
N LEU A 122 32.59 -28.21 -18.56
CA LEU A 122 32.40 -27.40 -19.76
C LEU A 122 31.68 -28.18 -20.87
N LYS A 123 32.17 -29.38 -21.19
CA LYS A 123 31.58 -30.23 -22.24
C LYS A 123 30.14 -30.61 -21.91
N LEU A 124 29.86 -31.03 -20.68
CA LEU A 124 28.50 -31.36 -20.23
C LEU A 124 27.57 -30.17 -20.26
N ALA A 125 28.02 -29.01 -19.76
CA ALA A 125 27.23 -27.79 -19.75
C ALA A 125 26.84 -27.37 -21.17
N THR A 126 27.78 -27.49 -22.12
CA THR A 126 27.58 -27.18 -23.54
C THR A 126 26.62 -28.16 -24.22
N LEU A 127 26.78 -29.47 -23.96
CA LEU A 127 26.01 -30.54 -24.60
C LEU A 127 24.59 -30.68 -24.05
N LEU A 128 24.37 -30.37 -22.78
CA LEU A 128 23.06 -30.48 -22.11
C LEU A 128 22.31 -29.15 -22.04
N SER A 129 22.82 -28.08 -22.66
CA SER A 129 22.06 -26.84 -22.85
C SER A 129 20.83 -27.12 -23.73
N PRO A 130 19.61 -26.61 -23.42
CA PRO A 130 19.29 -25.58 -22.42
C PRO A 130 18.96 -26.08 -21.01
N SER A 131 19.02 -27.39 -20.75
CA SER A 131 18.74 -27.97 -19.42
C SER A 131 19.77 -27.57 -18.33
N THR A 132 20.87 -26.94 -18.73
CA THR A 132 21.94 -26.43 -17.86
C THR A 132 21.74 -24.95 -17.52
N ILE A 133 21.65 -24.63 -16.23
CA ILE A 133 21.58 -23.26 -15.71
C ILE A 133 22.97 -22.60 -15.77
N GLY A 134 24.01 -23.33 -15.38
CA GLY A 134 25.37 -22.80 -15.42
C GLY A 134 26.50 -23.81 -15.25
N ALA A 135 27.74 -23.32 -15.38
CA ALA A 135 28.96 -24.06 -15.16
C ALA A 135 29.94 -23.25 -14.29
N ILE A 136 30.69 -23.94 -13.42
CA ILE A 136 31.76 -23.36 -12.61
C ILE A 136 33.04 -24.14 -12.90
N LEU A 137 34.05 -23.47 -13.44
CA LEU A 137 35.36 -24.03 -13.76
C LEU A 137 36.37 -23.53 -12.73
N ILE A 138 36.91 -24.42 -11.91
CA ILE A 138 37.83 -24.08 -10.82
C ILE A 138 39.23 -24.55 -11.21
N ASN A 139 40.17 -23.64 -11.37
CA ASN A 139 41.53 -23.92 -11.83
C ASN A 139 41.54 -24.83 -13.08
N PRO A 140 40.84 -24.52 -14.19
CA PRO A 140 40.64 -25.45 -15.31
C PRO A 140 41.92 -25.97 -15.99
N LEU A 141 43.03 -25.27 -15.84
CA LEU A 141 44.35 -25.62 -16.36
C LEU A 141 45.43 -25.41 -15.31
N PRO A 142 45.53 -26.24 -14.26
CA PRO A 142 46.46 -25.90 -13.22
C PRO A 142 47.90 -26.25 -13.60
N ILE A 143 48.24 -27.42 -14.16
CA ILE A 143 49.57 -27.99 -13.85
C ILE A 143 50.39 -28.48 -15.05
N LEU A 144 51.69 -28.13 -15.06
CA LEU A 144 52.74 -28.81 -15.84
C LEU A 144 52.86 -30.27 -15.35
N PRO A 145 52.55 -31.30 -16.17
CA PRO A 145 52.46 -32.69 -15.74
C PRO A 145 53.66 -33.20 -14.93
N TYR A 146 54.87 -32.71 -15.22
CA TYR A 146 56.11 -33.15 -14.59
C TYR A 146 56.19 -32.91 -13.07
N ARG A 147 55.79 -31.72 -12.58
CA ARG A 147 55.88 -31.39 -11.13
C ARG A 147 54.89 -32.18 -10.29
N TYR A 148 53.70 -32.43 -10.83
CA TYR A 148 52.63 -33.16 -10.14
C TYR A 148 52.91 -34.66 -10.09
N ASN A 149 53.41 -35.24 -11.19
CA ASN A 149 53.88 -36.62 -11.25
C ASN A 149 54.93 -36.93 -10.18
N TRP A 150 55.89 -36.00 -9.98
CA TRP A 150 56.91 -36.16 -8.95
C TRP A 150 56.34 -36.18 -7.53
N TYR A 151 55.39 -35.30 -7.21
CA TYR A 151 54.82 -35.22 -5.86
C TYR A 151 54.00 -36.46 -5.49
N TYR A 152 53.09 -36.90 -6.35
CA TYR A 152 52.20 -38.03 -6.05
C TYR A 152 52.90 -39.39 -6.10
N SER A 153 53.89 -39.57 -6.99
CA SER A 153 54.67 -40.80 -7.05
C SER A 153 55.40 -41.14 -5.74
N LYS A 154 55.65 -40.15 -4.87
CA LYS A 154 56.30 -40.36 -3.56
C LYS A 154 55.35 -40.70 -2.41
N ASN A 155 54.11 -40.20 -2.44
CA ASN A 155 53.22 -40.20 -1.27
C ASN A 155 52.04 -41.18 -1.39
N GLU A 156 51.63 -41.57 -2.59
CA GLU A 156 50.51 -42.50 -2.78
C GLU A 156 51.02 -43.94 -2.92
N THR A 157 50.60 -44.82 -2.03
CA THR A 157 51.03 -46.24 -2.02
C THR A 157 50.14 -47.13 -2.86
N ASN A 158 48.91 -46.70 -3.19
CA ASN A 158 47.99 -47.52 -3.98
C ASN A 158 48.38 -47.49 -5.48
N PRO A 159 48.83 -48.60 -6.07
CA PRO A 159 49.29 -48.64 -7.45
C PRO A 159 48.16 -48.32 -8.45
N TYR A 160 46.91 -48.62 -8.11
CA TYR A 160 45.76 -48.34 -8.97
C TYR A 160 45.44 -46.85 -9.04
N VAL A 161 45.54 -46.13 -7.91
CA VAL A 161 45.34 -44.67 -7.86
C VAL A 161 46.45 -43.99 -8.66
N VAL A 162 47.70 -44.41 -8.45
CA VAL A 162 48.86 -43.89 -9.18
C VAL A 162 48.73 -44.16 -10.68
N SER A 163 48.35 -45.37 -11.09
CA SER A 163 48.11 -45.72 -12.51
C SER A 163 46.99 -44.89 -13.13
N SER A 164 45.85 -44.79 -12.45
CA SER A 164 44.68 -44.01 -12.93
C SER A 164 45.04 -42.54 -13.10
N PHE A 165 45.85 -42.02 -12.18
CA PHE A 165 46.39 -40.68 -12.24
C PHE A 165 47.29 -40.47 -13.47
N TYR A 166 48.32 -41.30 -13.65
CA TYR A 166 49.20 -41.21 -14.82
C TYR A 166 48.43 -41.33 -16.13
N GLN A 167 47.46 -42.24 -16.22
CA GLN A 167 46.60 -42.39 -17.39
C GLN A 167 45.80 -41.11 -17.67
N CYS A 168 45.16 -40.55 -16.64
CA CYS A 168 44.37 -39.33 -16.78
C CYS A 168 45.20 -38.09 -17.16
N MET A 169 46.44 -37.99 -16.65
CA MET A 169 47.35 -36.90 -17.02
C MET A 169 47.94 -37.10 -18.42
N SER A 170 48.23 -38.35 -18.81
CA SER A 170 48.76 -38.66 -20.15
C SER A 170 47.77 -38.41 -21.29
N THR A 171 46.47 -38.36 -20.98
CA THR A 171 45.39 -38.17 -21.95
C THR A 171 44.89 -36.72 -22.02
N ILE A 172 45.62 -35.76 -21.43
CA ILE A 172 45.28 -34.34 -21.52
C ILE A 172 45.35 -33.89 -22.97
N ASN A 173 44.19 -33.44 -23.49
CA ASN A 173 44.10 -32.76 -24.77
C ASN A 173 43.32 -31.45 -24.61
N LEU A 174 44.05 -30.34 -24.52
CA LEU A 174 43.47 -29.01 -24.32
C LEU A 174 42.83 -28.46 -25.60
N ARG A 175 43.30 -28.87 -26.79
CA ARG A 175 42.75 -28.42 -28.07
C ARG A 175 41.33 -28.92 -28.29
N ASP A 176 41.01 -30.11 -27.78
CA ASP A 176 39.66 -30.70 -27.87
C ASP A 176 38.58 -29.91 -27.11
N GLN A 177 38.97 -28.92 -26.29
CA GLN A 177 38.02 -28.05 -25.60
C GLN A 177 37.56 -26.88 -26.48
N LEU A 178 38.36 -26.48 -27.48
CA LEU A 178 38.10 -25.29 -28.31
C LEU A 178 36.69 -25.29 -28.93
N PRO A 179 36.23 -26.35 -29.63
CA PRO A 179 34.90 -26.33 -30.24
C PRO A 179 33.76 -26.20 -29.22
N PHE A 180 33.99 -26.64 -27.98
CA PHE A 180 33.01 -26.51 -26.90
C PHE A 180 33.03 -25.12 -26.29
N ILE A 181 34.19 -24.46 -26.21
CA ILE A 181 34.29 -23.05 -25.79
C ILE A 181 33.55 -22.17 -26.80
N ASP A 182 33.83 -22.33 -28.10
CA ASP A 182 33.17 -21.57 -29.17
C ASP A 182 31.65 -21.76 -29.11
N LYS A 183 31.19 -23.02 -28.98
CA LYS A 183 29.77 -23.32 -28.84
C LYS A 183 29.19 -22.75 -27.54
N PHE A 184 29.88 -22.83 -26.41
CA PHE A 184 29.42 -22.27 -25.13
C PHE A 184 29.32 -20.74 -25.21
N ASN A 185 30.21 -20.07 -25.95
CA ASN A 185 30.17 -18.63 -26.16
C ASN A 185 28.86 -18.20 -26.84
N THR A 186 28.32 -19.01 -27.76
CA THR A 186 27.00 -18.72 -28.38
C THR A 186 25.79 -18.97 -27.46
N GLN A 187 25.99 -19.59 -26.29
CA GLN A 187 24.91 -19.97 -25.37
C GLN A 187 24.71 -18.93 -24.25
N LYS A 188 23.49 -18.87 -23.70
CA LYS A 188 23.14 -18.00 -22.55
C LYS A 188 23.39 -18.66 -21.19
N THR A 189 24.03 -19.83 -21.17
CA THR A 189 24.33 -20.59 -19.95
C THR A 189 25.29 -19.77 -19.06
N LYS A 190 24.99 -19.67 -17.75
CA LYS A 190 25.81 -18.92 -16.80
C LYS A 190 27.18 -19.60 -16.62
N LEU A 191 28.27 -18.85 -16.49
CA LEU A 191 29.63 -19.37 -16.34
C LEU A 191 30.38 -18.60 -15.27
N LEU A 192 31.06 -19.32 -14.37
CA LEU A 192 32.08 -18.76 -13.49
C LEU A 192 33.40 -19.50 -13.72
N ILE A 193 34.46 -18.79 -14.10
CA ILE A 193 35.81 -19.34 -14.14
C ILE A 193 36.60 -18.79 -12.97
N SER A 194 36.94 -19.62 -12.00
CA SER A 194 37.76 -19.24 -10.84
C SER A 194 39.15 -19.82 -10.99
N TYR A 195 40.19 -18.99 -10.97
CA TYR A 195 41.57 -19.46 -11.15
C TYR A 195 42.54 -18.72 -10.23
N ALA A 196 43.60 -19.43 -9.80
CA ALA A 196 44.55 -18.97 -8.79
C ALA A 196 45.85 -18.42 -9.39
N GLY A 197 46.52 -17.53 -8.64
CA GLY A 197 47.76 -16.85 -9.08
C GLY A 197 49.04 -17.20 -8.31
N ARG A 198 48.95 -17.68 -7.06
CA ARG A 198 50.12 -17.85 -6.17
C ARG A 198 50.31 -19.31 -5.75
N ASP A 199 50.59 -20.15 -6.75
CA ASP A 199 50.86 -21.57 -6.52
C ASP A 199 52.01 -22.06 -7.43
N PRO A 200 53.06 -22.72 -6.90
CA PRO A 200 54.15 -23.26 -7.72
C PRO A 200 53.73 -24.33 -8.73
N THR A 201 52.54 -24.90 -8.56
CA THR A 201 51.94 -25.86 -9.49
C THR A 201 51.06 -25.21 -10.54
N ILE A 202 50.65 -23.94 -10.36
CA ILE A 202 49.81 -23.21 -11.31
C ILE A 202 50.64 -22.25 -12.14
N GLU A 203 50.48 -22.30 -13.46
CA GLU A 203 51.02 -21.28 -14.36
C GLU A 203 49.93 -20.25 -14.69
N PRO A 204 49.94 -19.06 -14.06
CA PRO A 204 48.83 -18.11 -14.20
C PRO A 204 48.69 -17.57 -15.63
N ALA A 205 49.79 -17.52 -16.40
CA ALA A 205 49.77 -17.10 -17.80
C ALA A 205 48.92 -18.03 -18.68
N ILE A 206 49.05 -19.34 -18.48
CA ILE A 206 48.25 -20.35 -19.21
C ILE A 206 46.77 -20.28 -18.77
N SER A 207 46.52 -20.12 -17.47
CA SER A 207 45.16 -19.95 -16.96
C SER A 207 44.49 -18.71 -17.57
N LYS A 208 45.21 -17.59 -17.68
CA LYS A 208 44.73 -16.36 -18.32
C LYS A 208 44.48 -16.53 -19.82
N ASP A 209 45.39 -17.18 -20.55
CA ASP A 209 45.18 -17.49 -21.97
C ASP A 209 43.88 -18.28 -22.18
N PHE A 210 43.65 -19.30 -21.36
CA PHE A 210 42.43 -20.09 -21.44
C PHE A 210 41.17 -19.30 -21.11
N VAL A 211 41.21 -18.48 -20.05
CA VAL A 211 40.11 -17.60 -19.67
C VAL A 211 39.79 -16.61 -20.79
N SER A 212 40.81 -16.09 -21.49
CA SER A 212 40.64 -15.13 -22.59
C SER A 212 39.89 -15.67 -23.81
N ARG A 213 39.78 -17.00 -23.95
CA ARG A 213 39.00 -17.63 -25.03
C ARG A 213 37.49 -17.64 -24.78
N PHE A 214 37.07 -17.35 -23.55
CA PHE A 214 35.66 -17.16 -23.24
C PHE A 214 35.28 -15.70 -23.49
N GLU A 215 34.14 -15.47 -24.12
CA GLU A 215 33.53 -14.14 -24.21
C GLU A 215 32.97 -13.75 -22.85
N LEU A 216 33.83 -13.38 -21.91
CA LEU A 216 33.42 -12.98 -20.57
C LEU A 216 32.71 -11.63 -20.64
N ASP A 217 31.56 -11.53 -19.96
CA ASP A 217 30.92 -10.24 -19.71
C ASP A 217 31.75 -9.38 -18.73
N ASN A 218 32.55 -10.04 -17.89
CA ASN A 218 33.39 -9.39 -16.89
C ASN A 218 34.46 -10.34 -16.30
N GLU A 219 35.52 -9.75 -15.74
CA GLU A 219 36.52 -10.43 -14.92
C GLU A 219 36.77 -9.68 -13.60
N MET A 220 36.72 -10.39 -12.48
CA MET A 220 37.08 -9.86 -11.17
C MET A 220 38.46 -10.35 -10.73
N ILE A 221 39.18 -9.50 -10.01
CA ILE A 221 40.45 -9.85 -9.34
C ILE A 221 40.20 -9.77 -7.83
N VAL A 222 40.51 -10.87 -7.13
CA VAL A 222 40.40 -11.03 -5.67
C VAL A 222 41.80 -11.25 -5.10
N ASP A 223 42.27 -10.30 -4.31
CA ASP A 223 43.54 -10.32 -3.56
C ASP A 223 43.31 -10.50 -2.05
N ASP A 224 44.39 -10.61 -1.24
CA ASP A 224 44.27 -10.75 0.22
C ASP A 224 43.57 -9.57 0.89
N GLY A 225 43.65 -8.38 0.29
CA GLY A 225 42.92 -7.23 0.79
C GLY A 225 41.42 -7.33 0.55
N THR A 226 40.95 -8.12 -0.44
CA THR A 226 39.53 -8.17 -0.85
C THR A 226 38.71 -8.99 0.14
N PRO A 227 37.78 -8.37 0.90
CA PRO A 227 36.90 -9.11 1.79
C PRO A 227 36.07 -10.12 0.98
N ASP A 228 35.93 -11.33 1.49
CA ASP A 228 35.16 -12.39 0.81
C ASP A 228 33.72 -11.97 0.54
N ASP A 229 33.12 -11.15 1.41
CA ASP A 229 31.77 -10.61 1.23
C ASP A 229 31.69 -9.61 0.08
N LEU A 230 32.74 -8.82 -0.18
CA LEU A 230 32.80 -7.92 -1.33
C LEU A 230 32.90 -8.71 -2.64
N ALA A 231 33.72 -9.77 -2.67
CA ALA A 231 33.83 -10.63 -3.84
C ALA A 231 32.48 -11.32 -4.14
N LYS A 232 31.83 -11.88 -3.11
CA LYS A 232 30.47 -12.44 -3.19
C LYS A 232 29.49 -11.41 -3.72
N PHE A 233 29.50 -10.20 -3.17
CA PHE A 233 28.61 -9.13 -3.60
C PHE A 233 28.78 -8.75 -5.07
N ARG A 234 30.02 -8.55 -5.54
CA ARG A 234 30.31 -8.28 -6.96
C ARG A 234 29.76 -9.38 -7.87
N MET A 235 29.89 -10.64 -7.46
CA MET A 235 29.33 -11.77 -8.18
C MET A 235 27.79 -11.80 -8.18
N MET A 236 27.16 -11.53 -7.03
CA MET A 236 25.69 -11.45 -6.93
C MET A 236 25.17 -10.39 -7.88
N THR A 237 25.76 -9.21 -7.85
CA THR A 237 25.43 -8.11 -8.75
C THR A 237 25.61 -8.49 -10.21
N PHE A 238 26.73 -9.13 -10.54
CA PHE A 238 27.00 -9.57 -11.91
C PHE A 238 25.84 -10.42 -12.47
N TYR A 239 25.44 -11.46 -11.74
CA TYR A 239 24.32 -12.32 -12.17
C TYR A 239 22.97 -11.61 -12.09
N GLN A 240 22.74 -10.76 -11.09
CA GLN A 240 21.51 -9.96 -10.96
C GLN A 240 21.34 -8.96 -12.12
N ASN A 241 22.44 -8.47 -12.68
CA ASN A 241 22.44 -7.60 -13.85
C ASN A 241 22.14 -8.38 -15.15
N GLY A 242 21.91 -9.69 -15.08
CA GLY A 242 21.67 -10.56 -16.23
C GLY A 242 22.92 -10.77 -17.09
N LEU A 243 24.12 -10.55 -16.53
CA LEU A 243 25.37 -10.99 -17.13
C LEU A 243 25.54 -12.49 -16.83
N ASN A 244 26.12 -13.23 -17.78
CA ASN A 244 26.13 -14.68 -17.75
C ASN A 244 27.53 -15.24 -17.48
N LYS A 245 28.60 -14.66 -18.04
CA LYS A 245 29.95 -15.24 -18.03
C LYS A 245 30.96 -14.39 -17.26
N LEU A 246 31.43 -14.90 -16.12
CA LEU A 246 32.31 -14.18 -15.18
C LEU A 246 33.65 -14.91 -14.98
N GLY A 247 34.76 -14.20 -15.17
CA GLY A 247 36.09 -14.62 -14.72
C GLY A 247 36.36 -14.14 -13.29
N CYS A 248 37.07 -14.93 -12.49
CA CYS A 248 37.47 -14.60 -11.13
C CYS A 248 38.91 -15.06 -10.86
N PHE A 249 39.85 -14.11 -10.88
CA PHE A 249 41.24 -14.35 -10.58
C PHE A 249 41.54 -14.15 -9.10
N PHE A 250 41.87 -15.23 -8.39
CA PHE A 250 42.34 -15.20 -7.01
C PHE A 250 43.87 -15.03 -6.98
N LYS A 251 44.36 -13.80 -6.84
CA LYS A 251 45.79 -13.45 -6.93
C LYS A 251 46.65 -14.26 -5.94
N ASN A 252 46.19 -14.42 -4.70
CA ASN A 252 46.83 -15.25 -3.67
C ASN A 252 46.18 -16.63 -3.49
N GLY A 253 45.33 -17.04 -4.44
CA GLY A 253 44.77 -18.38 -4.44
C GLY A 253 45.84 -19.44 -4.66
N ASN A 254 45.55 -20.66 -4.21
CA ASN A 254 46.34 -21.86 -4.44
C ASN A 254 45.56 -22.89 -5.28
N HIS A 255 46.13 -24.06 -5.53
CA HIS A 255 45.47 -25.09 -6.34
C HIS A 255 44.20 -25.71 -5.71
N TYR A 256 43.94 -25.48 -4.42
CA TYR A 256 42.78 -25.99 -3.67
C TYR A 256 41.66 -24.95 -3.48
N LEU A 257 41.38 -24.11 -4.49
CA LEU A 257 40.30 -23.10 -4.42
C LEU A 257 38.94 -23.66 -3.99
N GLN A 258 38.60 -24.89 -4.37
CA GLN A 258 37.37 -25.57 -3.96
C GLN A 258 37.26 -25.78 -2.44
N LYS A 259 38.39 -25.84 -1.73
CA LYS A 259 38.44 -25.95 -0.26
C LYS A 259 38.54 -24.57 0.37
N TYR A 260 39.55 -23.78 -0.02
CA TYR A 260 39.83 -22.47 0.60
C TYR A 260 38.79 -21.39 0.27
N LYS A 261 38.16 -21.45 -0.90
CA LYS A 261 37.11 -20.51 -1.34
C LYS A 261 35.77 -21.22 -1.58
N GLY A 262 35.53 -22.34 -0.88
CA GLY A 262 34.30 -23.11 -0.97
C GLY A 262 33.04 -22.27 -0.74
N ASP A 263 33.04 -21.38 0.26
CA ASP A 263 31.91 -20.49 0.55
C ASP A 263 31.60 -19.51 -0.58
N PHE A 264 32.64 -18.97 -1.24
CA PHE A 264 32.46 -18.11 -2.41
C PHE A 264 31.83 -18.89 -3.56
N LEU A 265 32.33 -20.10 -3.84
CA LEU A 265 31.80 -20.95 -4.91
C LEU A 265 30.36 -21.43 -4.62
N VAL A 266 30.03 -21.76 -3.37
CA VAL A 266 28.64 -22.04 -2.97
C VAL A 266 27.75 -20.83 -3.19
N PHE A 267 28.22 -19.64 -2.85
CA PHE A 267 27.47 -18.41 -3.08
C PHE A 267 27.26 -18.15 -4.58
N ALA A 268 28.21 -18.53 -5.44
CA ALA A 268 28.07 -18.46 -6.91
C ALA A 268 26.91 -19.34 -7.39
N ILE A 269 26.84 -20.57 -6.91
CA ILE A 269 25.77 -21.53 -7.23
C ILE A 269 24.41 -20.94 -6.86
N LEU A 270 24.29 -20.34 -5.67
CA LEU A 270 23.04 -19.71 -5.22
C LEU A 270 22.63 -18.49 -6.07
N CYS A 271 23.61 -17.72 -6.55
CA CYS A 271 23.35 -16.61 -7.46
C CYS A 271 22.92 -17.12 -8.86
N MET A 272 23.55 -18.19 -9.36
CA MET A 272 23.15 -18.81 -10.62
C MET A 272 21.72 -19.37 -10.56
N LEU A 273 21.32 -19.97 -9.42
CA LEU A 273 19.96 -20.45 -9.16
C LEU A 273 18.94 -19.32 -8.88
N ASP A 274 19.34 -18.04 -8.92
CA ASP A 274 18.48 -16.87 -8.64
C ASP A 274 17.76 -16.91 -7.28
N ILE A 275 18.40 -17.48 -6.25
CA ILE A 275 17.80 -17.64 -4.91
C ILE A 275 17.89 -16.34 -4.05
N ASN A 276 18.78 -15.39 -4.38
CA ASN A 276 19.02 -14.21 -3.53
C ASN A 276 18.15 -12.96 -3.86
N CYS A 277 17.47 -12.47 -2.81
CA CYS A 277 16.21 -11.71 -2.72
C CYS A 277 16.18 -10.19 -3.05
N GLY A 278 17.31 -9.51 -3.29
CA GLY A 278 17.41 -8.03 -3.20
C GLY A 278 16.47 -7.23 -4.12
N ARG A 279 16.33 -7.64 -5.39
CA ARG A 279 15.48 -6.95 -6.37
C ARG A 279 13.99 -7.10 -6.08
N ARG A 280 13.55 -8.28 -5.62
CA ARG A 280 12.14 -8.50 -5.23
C ARG A 280 11.79 -7.63 -4.04
N ILE A 281 12.70 -7.50 -3.07
CA ILE A 281 12.51 -6.62 -1.91
C ILE A 281 12.34 -5.17 -2.35
N PHE A 282 13.21 -4.64 -3.21
CA PHE A 282 13.08 -3.26 -3.71
C PHE A 282 11.74 -3.02 -4.43
N VAL A 283 11.35 -3.91 -5.34
CA VAL A 283 10.07 -3.81 -6.06
C VAL A 283 8.89 -3.84 -5.09
N THR A 284 8.89 -4.73 -4.11
CA THR A 284 7.83 -4.81 -3.09
C THR A 284 7.77 -3.52 -2.26
N VAL A 285 8.92 -3.03 -1.77
CA VAL A 285 8.97 -1.79 -0.98
C VAL A 285 8.48 -0.59 -1.78
N TYR A 286 8.91 -0.48 -3.05
CA TYR A 286 8.49 0.58 -3.95
C TYR A 286 6.97 0.54 -4.22
N PHE A 287 6.40 -0.66 -4.34
CA PHE A 287 4.98 -0.85 -4.54
C PHE A 287 4.14 -0.46 -3.32
N VAL A 288 4.56 -0.88 -2.12
CA VAL A 288 3.83 -0.56 -0.89
C VAL A 288 3.96 0.93 -0.54
N GLU A 289 5.10 1.56 -0.84
CA GLU A 289 5.27 3.01 -0.72
C GLU A 289 4.29 3.78 -1.60
N ALA A 290 4.10 3.35 -2.86
CA ALA A 290 3.13 3.96 -3.76
C ALA A 290 1.69 3.88 -3.23
N ILE A 291 1.31 2.79 -2.57
CA ILE A 291 0.01 2.66 -1.89
C ILE A 291 -0.08 3.61 -0.69
N ALA A 292 0.96 3.63 0.16
CA ALA A 292 1.03 4.48 1.34
C ALA A 292 0.84 5.97 0.99
N GLY A 293 1.42 6.40 -0.14
CA GLY A 293 1.35 7.78 -0.60
C GLY A 293 -0.06 8.28 -0.99
N PHE A 294 -1.00 7.39 -1.26
CA PHE A 294 -2.37 7.72 -1.70
C PHE A 294 -3.47 7.28 -0.75
N TYR A 295 -3.18 6.41 0.23
CA TYR A 295 -4.20 5.86 1.13
C TYR A 295 -4.94 6.94 1.94
N ILE A 296 -4.27 8.03 2.33
CA ILE A 296 -4.91 9.16 3.01
C ILE A 296 -6.08 9.75 2.21
N THR A 297 -5.95 9.87 0.89
CA THR A 297 -6.98 10.44 -0.01
C THR A 297 -8.29 9.66 0.03
N THR A 298 -8.24 8.36 0.34
CA THR A 298 -9.42 7.49 0.41
C THR A 298 -10.21 7.65 1.72
N ASN A 299 -9.67 8.38 2.70
CA ASN A 299 -10.14 8.39 4.09
C ASN A 299 -10.32 9.79 4.70
N ILE A 300 -10.12 10.86 3.93
CA ILE A 300 -10.23 12.24 4.44
C ILE A 300 -11.60 12.48 5.08
N VAL A 301 -12.68 12.04 4.43
CA VAL A 301 -14.04 12.26 4.93
C VAL A 301 -14.28 11.52 6.25
N ASN A 302 -13.77 10.30 6.41
CA ASN A 302 -13.83 9.57 7.67
C ASN A 302 -13.11 10.30 8.81
N ILE A 303 -11.94 10.88 8.53
CA ILE A 303 -11.16 11.64 9.52
C ILE A 303 -11.88 12.95 9.87
N GLU A 304 -12.42 13.67 8.88
CA GLU A 304 -13.23 14.87 9.10
C GLU A 304 -14.44 14.60 9.98
N ARG A 305 -15.16 13.50 9.75
CA ARG A 305 -16.34 13.11 10.56
C ARG A 305 -15.95 12.63 11.96
N GLN A 306 -14.91 11.81 12.09
CA GLN A 306 -14.51 11.29 13.40
C GLN A 306 -14.04 12.42 14.33
N PHE A 307 -13.19 13.31 13.83
CA PHE A 307 -12.59 14.37 14.64
C PHE A 307 -13.28 15.73 14.49
N GLN A 308 -14.37 15.78 13.71
CA GLN A 308 -15.15 16.99 13.45
C GLN A 308 -14.29 18.16 12.95
N ILE A 309 -13.62 17.95 11.82
CA ILE A 309 -12.67 18.90 11.23
C ILE A 309 -13.23 19.50 9.93
N PRO A 310 -13.16 20.85 9.73
CA PRO A 310 -13.47 21.51 8.46
C PRO A 310 -12.54 21.09 7.30
N SER A 311 -13.02 21.19 6.05
CA SER A 311 -12.26 20.75 4.86
C SER A 311 -10.99 21.58 4.63
N LYS A 312 -10.98 22.85 5.04
CA LYS A 312 -9.78 23.71 5.02
C LYS A 312 -8.66 23.12 5.88
N ILE A 313 -8.99 22.60 7.07
CA ILE A 313 -8.00 22.03 8.00
C ILE A 313 -7.55 20.66 7.49
N SER A 314 -8.47 19.81 7.02
CA SER A 314 -8.10 18.51 6.43
C SER A 314 -7.21 18.68 5.17
N GLY A 315 -7.48 19.69 4.33
CA GLY A 315 -6.63 20.05 3.20
C GLY A 315 -5.24 20.54 3.63
N THR A 316 -5.16 21.32 4.71
CA THR A 316 -3.88 21.74 5.31
C THR A 316 -3.10 20.54 5.87
N MET A 317 -3.80 19.60 6.50
CA MET A 317 -3.23 18.37 7.03
C MET A 317 -2.62 17.48 5.94
N VAL A 318 -3.28 17.30 4.78
CA VAL A 318 -2.69 16.54 3.65
C VAL A 318 -1.43 17.22 3.09
N SER A 319 -1.40 18.55 3.11
CA SER A 319 -0.27 19.36 2.65
C SER A 319 0.97 19.24 3.56
N ALA A 320 0.83 18.72 4.79
CA ALA A 320 1.93 18.39 5.68
C ALA A 320 2.99 17.51 5.01
N SER A 321 2.56 16.61 4.13
CA SER A 321 3.46 15.73 3.40
C SER A 321 4.30 16.43 2.34
N ASP A 322 3.83 17.55 1.79
CA ASP A 322 4.61 18.41 0.90
C ASP A 322 5.63 19.24 1.71
N PHE A 323 5.26 19.72 2.89
CA PHE A 323 6.19 20.39 3.81
C PHE A 323 7.37 19.49 4.20
N GLY A 324 7.15 18.17 4.35
CA GLY A 324 8.22 17.21 4.56
C GLY A 324 9.05 16.95 3.29
N TYR A 325 8.39 16.83 2.12
CA TYR A 325 9.05 16.48 0.86
C TYR A 325 10.01 17.58 0.34
N ILE A 326 9.56 18.84 0.33
CA ILE A 326 10.26 19.96 -0.31
C ILE A 326 11.70 20.18 0.20
N PRO A 327 11.97 20.28 1.53
CA PRO A 327 13.34 20.44 2.02
C PRO A 327 14.13 19.13 1.95
N SER A 328 13.46 17.98 2.17
CA SER A 328 14.13 16.69 2.22
C SER A 328 14.61 16.22 0.86
N VAL A 329 13.92 16.53 -0.25
CA VAL A 329 14.32 16.04 -1.58
C VAL A 329 15.71 16.51 -1.97
N ILE A 330 16.06 17.78 -1.70
CA ILE A 330 17.39 18.34 -2.01
C ILE A 330 18.45 17.67 -1.11
N PHE A 331 18.18 17.59 0.18
CA PHE A 331 19.08 17.02 1.18
C PHE A 331 19.36 15.54 0.95
N VAL A 332 18.31 14.73 0.78
CA VAL A 332 18.38 13.28 0.54
C VAL A 332 19.04 12.98 -0.81
N SER A 333 18.74 13.75 -1.86
CA SER A 333 19.39 13.53 -3.16
C SER A 333 20.90 13.78 -3.09
N TYR A 334 21.34 14.77 -2.31
CA TYR A 334 22.76 15.08 -2.14
C TYR A 334 23.50 14.09 -1.22
N LEU A 335 23.00 13.85 -0.01
CA LEU A 335 23.67 12.97 0.96
C LEU A 335 23.47 11.48 0.65
N GLY A 336 22.27 11.13 0.18
CA GLY A 336 21.92 9.75 -0.13
C GLY A 336 22.60 9.21 -1.38
N SER A 337 22.93 10.06 -2.36
CA SER A 337 23.71 9.64 -3.55
C SER A 337 25.17 9.33 -3.23
N LYS A 338 25.75 10.06 -2.26
CA LYS A 338 27.10 9.87 -1.71
C LYS A 338 27.20 8.76 -0.68
N GLY A 339 26.09 8.36 -0.08
CA GLY A 339 26.01 7.25 0.86
C GLY A 339 25.61 5.94 0.18
N ASN A 340 25.48 4.89 0.99
CA ASN A 340 24.90 3.62 0.55
C ASN A 340 23.41 3.82 0.23
N ARG A 341 23.08 3.93 -1.05
CA ARG A 341 21.71 4.20 -1.51
C ARG A 341 20.69 3.19 -1.00
N ALA A 342 21.05 1.91 -0.87
CA ALA A 342 20.12 0.90 -0.37
C ALA A 342 19.77 1.09 1.11
N LYS A 343 20.77 1.44 1.94
CA LYS A 343 20.55 1.81 3.35
C LYS A 343 19.64 3.02 3.51
N TRP A 344 19.86 4.05 2.70
CA TRP A 344 19.00 5.23 2.68
C TRP A 344 17.58 4.87 2.28
N ILE A 345 17.38 4.08 1.20
CA ILE A 345 16.05 3.63 0.78
C ILE A 345 15.37 2.82 1.88
N GLY A 346 16.08 1.89 2.52
CA GLY A 346 15.58 1.13 3.67
C GLY A 346 15.14 2.05 4.82
N SER A 347 15.98 3.01 5.21
CA SER A 347 15.67 4.00 6.25
C SER A 347 14.46 4.87 5.90
N GLY A 348 14.39 5.38 4.66
CA GLY A 348 13.26 6.16 4.18
C GLY A 348 11.95 5.38 4.23
N CYS A 349 11.96 4.12 3.82
CA CYS A 349 10.76 3.28 3.84
C CYS A 349 10.37 2.84 5.26
N MET A 350 11.35 2.68 6.17
CA MET A 350 11.06 2.52 7.60
C MET A 350 10.37 3.76 8.19
N LEU A 351 10.81 4.97 7.82
CA LEU A 351 10.13 6.21 8.23
C LEU A 351 8.69 6.28 7.72
N ILE A 352 8.43 5.85 6.48
CA ILE A 352 7.06 5.75 5.95
C ILE A 352 6.25 4.74 6.77
N GLY A 353 6.82 3.57 7.09
CA GLY A 353 6.18 2.56 7.91
C GLY A 353 5.76 3.11 9.28
N LEU A 354 6.68 3.78 9.98
CA LEU A 354 6.42 4.44 11.27
C LEU A 354 5.40 5.58 11.17
N ALA A 355 5.47 6.39 10.12
CA ALA A 355 4.52 7.46 9.87
C ALA A 355 3.08 6.95 9.72
N ASN A 356 2.88 5.85 9.00
CA ASN A 356 1.56 5.23 8.85
C ASN A 356 1.03 4.73 10.22
N LEU A 357 1.88 4.09 11.02
CA LEU A 357 1.50 3.65 12.37
C LEU A 357 1.14 4.83 13.29
N MET A 358 1.87 5.94 13.19
CA MET A 358 1.58 7.17 13.93
C MET A 358 0.23 7.78 13.54
N ILE A 359 -0.10 7.80 12.24
CA ILE A 359 -1.42 8.26 11.75
C ILE A 359 -2.52 7.33 12.29
N ALA A 360 -2.34 6.01 12.21
CA ALA A 360 -3.30 5.04 12.76
C ALA A 360 -3.50 5.21 14.28
N TYR A 361 -2.42 5.50 15.00
CA TYR A 361 -2.43 5.65 16.46
C TYR A 361 -3.32 6.80 16.94
N SER A 362 -3.57 7.82 16.11
CA SER A 362 -4.49 8.92 16.44
C SER A 362 -5.91 8.45 16.77
N HIS A 363 -6.38 7.35 16.18
CA HIS A 363 -7.67 6.77 16.55
C HIS A 363 -7.68 6.22 17.98
N PHE A 364 -6.60 5.56 18.39
CA PHE A 364 -6.50 4.94 19.71
C PHE A 364 -6.17 5.93 20.83
N LEU A 365 -5.40 6.97 20.50
CA LEU A 365 -5.03 8.02 21.47
C LEU A 365 -6.19 8.97 21.76
N PHE A 366 -7.07 9.19 20.78
CA PHE A 366 -8.23 10.08 20.88
C PHE A 366 -9.53 9.33 20.57
N PRO A 367 -9.97 8.43 21.48
CA PRO A 367 -11.24 7.72 21.30
C PRO A 367 -12.42 8.70 21.40
N SER A 368 -13.50 8.41 20.67
CA SER A 368 -14.78 9.06 20.93
C SER A 368 -15.36 8.44 22.20
N GLU A 369 -15.28 9.15 23.33
CA GLU A 369 -15.86 8.65 24.58
C GLU A 369 -17.40 8.68 24.52
N ASN A 370 -18.00 7.56 24.92
CA ASN A 370 -19.41 7.52 25.26
C ASN A 370 -19.56 8.00 26.70
N VAL A 371 -20.22 9.14 26.89
CA VAL A 371 -20.59 9.59 28.23
C VAL A 371 -21.64 8.62 28.77
N ASN A 372 -21.26 7.85 29.77
CA ASN A 372 -22.17 6.99 30.50
C ASN A 372 -23.03 7.85 31.43
N LEU A 373 -24.30 8.05 31.06
CA LEU A 373 -25.30 8.62 31.96
C LEU A 373 -25.41 7.75 33.23
N THR A 374 -25.44 8.40 34.39
CA THR A 374 -25.70 7.72 35.66
C THR A 374 -27.10 7.08 35.62
N SER A 375 -27.26 5.89 36.24
CA SER A 375 -28.58 5.23 36.34
C SER A 375 -29.64 6.19 36.89
N LYS A 376 -29.28 7.00 37.89
CA LYS A 376 -30.15 8.00 38.51
C LYS A 376 -30.64 9.08 37.52
N ALA A 377 -29.79 9.55 36.62
CA ALA A 377 -30.19 10.54 35.61
C ALA A 377 -31.22 9.96 34.64
N ILE A 378 -31.02 8.72 34.20
CA ILE A 378 -31.93 8.01 33.31
C ILE A 378 -33.24 7.68 34.05
N GLU A 379 -33.16 7.15 35.27
CA GLU A 379 -34.32 6.86 36.14
C GLU A 379 -35.18 8.11 36.33
N THR A 380 -34.59 9.26 36.64
CA THR A 380 -35.33 10.53 36.81
C THR A 380 -36.05 10.96 35.51
N GLY A 381 -35.45 10.68 34.35
CA GLY A 381 -36.09 10.90 33.05
C GLY A 381 -37.23 9.91 32.77
N MET A 382 -37.03 8.65 33.16
CA MET A 382 -37.96 7.53 32.95
C MET A 382 -39.15 7.52 33.93
N GLU A 383 -38.98 8.03 35.16
CA GLU A 383 -40.04 8.15 36.17
C GLU A 383 -41.25 8.95 35.66
N ARG A 384 -41.04 9.82 34.66
CA ARG A 384 -42.08 10.67 34.06
C ARG A 384 -42.83 10.01 32.90
N ASP A 385 -42.36 8.88 32.38
CA ASP A 385 -42.97 8.24 31.21
C ASP A 385 -44.15 7.32 31.60
N PHE A 386 -45.36 7.76 31.27
CA PHE A 386 -46.61 7.04 31.56
C PHE A 386 -46.78 5.76 30.74
N ARG A 387 -46.14 5.64 29.57
CA ARG A 387 -46.34 4.52 28.62
C ARG A 387 -45.83 3.17 29.15
N ARG A 388 -44.98 3.20 30.18
CA ARG A 388 -44.36 2.01 30.80
C ARG A 388 -45.18 1.38 31.92
N LEU A 389 -46.25 2.04 32.37
CA LEU A 389 -47.07 1.56 33.47
C LEU A 389 -47.82 0.29 33.07
N ASN A 390 -47.61 -0.79 33.83
CA ASN A 390 -48.51 -1.93 33.77
C ASN A 390 -49.79 -1.60 34.54
N TYR A 391 -50.83 -1.17 33.83
CA TYR A 391 -52.11 -0.81 34.42
C TYR A 391 -52.79 -1.96 35.19
N ASP A 392 -52.45 -3.21 34.87
CA ASP A 392 -53.05 -4.39 35.50
C ASP A 392 -52.58 -4.62 36.94
N THR A 393 -51.46 -4.00 37.36
CA THR A 393 -50.94 -4.12 38.74
C THR A 393 -51.48 -3.04 39.68
N ILE A 394 -52.24 -2.07 39.16
CA ILE A 394 -52.66 -0.87 39.89
C ILE A 394 -54.14 -0.96 40.23
N LYS A 395 -54.46 -0.93 41.53
CA LYS A 395 -55.84 -0.80 42.01
C LYS A 395 -56.27 0.67 42.03
N LEU A 396 -57.53 0.94 41.68
CA LEU A 396 -58.07 2.31 41.68
C LEU A 396 -57.95 2.99 43.05
N ASP A 397 -58.16 2.24 44.14
CA ASP A 397 -58.04 2.77 45.51
C ASP A 397 -56.64 3.31 45.83
N ASP A 398 -55.60 2.63 45.33
CA ASP A 398 -54.22 3.01 45.56
C ASP A 398 -53.86 4.29 44.81
N PHE A 399 -54.43 4.48 43.61
CA PHE A 399 -54.34 5.73 42.87
C PHE A 399 -55.05 6.86 43.63
N LEU A 400 -56.29 6.67 44.09
CA LEU A 400 -57.06 7.72 44.78
C LEU A 400 -56.38 8.20 46.07
N LYS A 401 -55.78 7.29 46.87
CA LYS A 401 -55.02 7.64 48.08
C LYS A 401 -53.90 8.66 47.84
N TYR A 402 -53.27 8.64 46.67
CA TYR A 402 -52.18 9.57 46.35
C TYR A 402 -52.67 10.99 46.04
N PHE A 403 -53.89 11.12 45.50
CA PHE A 403 -54.42 12.42 45.08
C PHE A 403 -55.19 13.14 46.19
N THR A 404 -55.82 12.38 47.08
CA THR A 404 -56.65 12.92 48.16
C THR A 404 -55.92 12.83 49.50
N ASN A 405 -55.59 13.97 50.10
CA ASN A 405 -54.86 14.04 51.37
C ASN A 405 -55.73 13.74 52.61
N GLN A 406 -56.88 13.08 52.41
CA GLN A 406 -57.91 12.90 53.43
C GLN A 406 -57.94 11.46 53.92
N SER A 407 -57.50 11.23 55.16
CA SER A 407 -57.76 9.99 55.90
C SER A 407 -59.25 9.64 55.96
N THR A 408 -60.13 10.65 55.87
CA THR A 408 -61.59 10.52 55.77
C THR A 408 -62.07 9.89 54.47
N LEU A 409 -61.28 9.95 53.39
CA LEU A 409 -61.63 9.30 52.12
C LEU A 409 -61.60 7.79 52.25
N HIS A 410 -60.54 7.23 52.83
CA HIS A 410 -60.35 5.78 52.90
C HIS A 410 -61.56 5.10 53.56
N THR A 411 -62.07 5.69 54.65
CA THR A 411 -63.28 5.21 55.32
C THR A 411 -64.53 5.35 54.45
N LYS A 412 -64.75 6.49 53.79
CA LYS A 412 -65.95 6.72 52.94
C LYS A 412 -65.95 5.89 51.65
N LEU A 413 -64.77 5.67 51.07
CA LEU A 413 -64.60 4.93 49.82
C LEU A 413 -64.65 3.41 50.04
N GLU A 414 -64.10 2.91 51.16
CA GLU A 414 -64.34 1.53 51.64
C GLU A 414 -65.83 1.31 51.95
N LEU A 415 -66.50 2.26 52.61
CA LEU A 415 -67.96 2.25 52.80
C LEU A 415 -68.75 2.32 51.47
N SER A 416 -68.17 2.91 50.41
CA SER A 416 -68.81 2.96 49.09
C SER A 416 -68.71 1.65 48.29
N LYS A 417 -67.72 0.79 48.59
CA LYS A 417 -67.64 -0.56 47.97
C LYS A 417 -68.82 -1.44 48.35
N THR A 418 -69.40 -1.22 49.53
CA THR A 418 -70.65 -1.85 49.96
C THR A 418 -71.91 -1.07 49.54
N GLY A 419 -71.78 0.24 49.25
CA GLY A 419 -72.89 1.16 48.96
C GLY A 419 -73.25 1.39 47.48
N GLY A 420 -72.55 0.78 46.52
CA GLY A 420 -72.88 0.91 45.09
C GLY A 420 -72.44 2.24 44.45
N LYS A 421 -72.88 2.45 43.20
CA LYS A 421 -72.45 3.57 42.32
C LYS A 421 -72.75 4.95 42.92
N ASP A 422 -73.93 5.14 43.51
CA ASP A 422 -74.39 6.42 44.06
C ASP A 422 -73.60 6.84 45.30
N ALA A 423 -73.32 5.92 46.23
CA ALA A 423 -72.55 6.20 47.45
C ALA A 423 -71.12 6.68 47.14
N PHE A 424 -70.53 6.19 46.05
CA PHE A 424 -69.22 6.66 45.60
C PHE A 424 -69.30 8.05 44.95
N LEU A 425 -70.33 8.32 44.15
CA LEU A 425 -70.55 9.64 43.54
C LEU A 425 -70.79 10.72 44.61
N ASP A 426 -71.55 10.40 45.65
CA ASP A 426 -71.78 11.31 46.79
C ASP A 426 -70.49 11.59 47.55
N ALA A 427 -69.68 10.57 47.84
CA ALA A 427 -68.39 10.73 48.47
C ALA A 427 -67.43 11.62 47.64
N LEU A 428 -67.47 11.49 46.31
CA LEU A 428 -66.70 12.32 45.37
C LEU A 428 -67.20 13.77 45.32
N ASN A 429 -68.51 13.99 45.23
CA ASN A 429 -69.11 15.32 45.24
C ASN A 429 -68.81 16.07 46.55
N GLU A 430 -68.86 15.38 47.70
CA GLU A 430 -68.46 15.96 48.98
C GLU A 430 -66.98 16.39 49.01
N LEU A 431 -66.08 15.62 48.39
CA LEU A 431 -64.67 16.01 48.26
C LEU A 431 -64.50 17.25 47.39
N GLY A 432 -65.18 17.31 46.25
CA GLY A 432 -65.13 18.47 45.34
C GLY A 432 -65.59 19.75 46.03
N ASN A 433 -66.59 19.65 46.90
CA ASN A 433 -67.06 20.76 47.72
C ASN A 433 -66.10 21.11 48.89
N SER A 434 -65.40 20.11 49.45
CA SER A 434 -64.44 20.33 50.55
C SER A 434 -63.08 20.88 50.07
N SER A 435 -62.75 20.67 48.81
CA SER A 435 -61.50 21.08 48.19
C SER A 435 -61.57 22.53 47.69
N LYS A 436 -60.73 23.41 48.25
CA LYS A 436 -60.48 24.76 47.69
C LYS A 436 -59.55 24.74 46.46
N ASP A 437 -59.09 23.56 46.05
CA ASP A 437 -58.15 23.38 44.95
C ASP A 437 -58.91 23.05 43.67
N VAL A 438 -58.90 23.99 42.72
CA VAL A 438 -59.52 23.87 41.38
C VAL A 438 -59.03 22.63 40.65
N SER A 439 -57.75 22.27 40.83
CA SER A 439 -57.15 21.12 40.15
C SER A 439 -57.67 19.79 40.69
N THR A 440 -57.93 19.72 42.00
CA THR A 440 -58.53 18.54 42.65
C THR A 440 -60.00 18.38 42.22
N ASN A 441 -60.74 19.48 42.04
CA ASN A 441 -62.12 19.45 41.55
C ASN A 441 -62.22 18.94 40.10
N ASN A 442 -61.30 19.35 39.22
CA ASN A 442 -61.24 18.81 37.85
C ASN A 442 -60.95 17.30 37.85
N LEU A 443 -60.02 16.84 38.68
CA LEU A 443 -59.73 15.40 38.82
C LEU A 443 -60.97 14.63 39.29
N ILE A 444 -61.69 15.14 40.28
CA ILE A 444 -62.92 14.54 40.81
C ILE A 444 -64.00 14.46 39.73
N ASN A 445 -64.21 15.53 38.95
CA ASN A 445 -65.14 15.53 37.83
C ASN A 445 -64.78 14.48 36.77
N ASN A 446 -63.49 14.34 36.43
CA ASN A 446 -63.03 13.29 35.52
C ASN A 446 -63.30 11.88 36.08
N ILE A 447 -63.10 11.66 37.39
CA ILE A 447 -63.38 10.37 38.04
C ILE A 447 -64.90 10.06 37.97
N ILE A 448 -65.75 11.07 38.19
CA ILE A 448 -67.22 10.95 38.11
C ILE A 448 -67.64 10.56 36.69
N GLU A 449 -67.10 11.21 35.66
CA GLU A 449 -67.38 10.85 34.26
C GLU A 449 -66.93 9.43 33.93
N ILE A 450 -65.71 9.05 34.31
CA ILE A 450 -65.13 7.75 33.98
C ILE A 450 -65.89 6.59 34.64
N LYS A 451 -66.37 6.74 35.89
CA LYS A 451 -67.11 5.67 36.57
C LYS A 451 -68.49 5.41 35.96
N ASN A 452 -69.04 6.35 35.18
CA ASN A 452 -70.30 6.09 34.48
C ASN A 452 -70.21 5.00 33.40
N GLU A 453 -69.01 4.59 33.00
CA GLU A 453 -68.77 3.65 31.90
C GLU A 453 -68.58 2.17 32.29
N ASP A 454 -68.73 1.76 33.56
CA ASP A 454 -68.53 0.35 34.02
C ASP A 454 -67.21 -0.28 33.53
N LEU A 455 -66.08 0.40 33.78
CA LEU A 455 -64.75 0.00 33.33
C LEU A 455 -64.01 -0.87 34.37
N SER A 456 -63.03 -1.67 33.94
CA SER A 456 -62.08 -2.32 34.86
C SER A 456 -61.23 -1.28 35.60
N ASP A 457 -60.76 -1.61 36.81
CA ASP A 457 -59.84 -0.76 37.59
C ASP A 457 -58.63 -0.31 36.75
N SER A 458 -58.04 -1.23 35.97
CA SER A 458 -56.90 -0.96 35.09
C SER A 458 -57.23 0.08 34.01
N LEU A 459 -58.43 0.01 33.43
CA LEU A 459 -58.88 0.93 32.39
C LEU A 459 -59.29 2.29 32.96
N MET A 460 -59.88 2.33 34.16
CA MET A 460 -60.14 3.59 34.88
C MET A 460 -58.84 4.32 35.20
N VAL A 461 -57.85 3.62 35.77
CA VAL A 461 -56.53 4.17 36.04
C VAL A 461 -55.87 4.65 34.75
N LYS A 462 -55.97 3.88 33.65
CA LYS A 462 -55.47 4.28 32.33
C LYS A 462 -56.08 5.59 31.86
N LYS A 463 -57.41 5.74 31.91
CA LYS A 463 -58.10 6.98 31.54
C LYS A 463 -57.70 8.16 32.44
N LEU A 464 -57.63 7.95 33.76
CA LEU A 464 -57.25 8.99 34.72
C LEU A 464 -55.81 9.48 34.49
N ILE A 465 -54.86 8.56 34.31
CA ILE A 465 -53.47 8.91 34.00
C ILE A 465 -53.38 9.61 32.64
N THR A 466 -54.14 9.16 31.64
CA THR A 466 -54.20 9.82 30.32
C THR A 466 -54.76 11.24 30.41
N SER A 467 -55.75 11.48 31.27
CA SER A 467 -56.29 12.83 31.54
C SER A 467 -55.25 13.79 32.14
N MET A 468 -54.21 13.24 32.77
CA MET A 468 -53.07 13.99 33.32
C MET A 468 -51.84 14.01 32.40
N SER A 469 -52.01 13.70 31.11
CA SER A 469 -50.94 13.82 30.11
C SER A 469 -50.29 15.20 30.06
N TYR A 470 -51.01 16.26 30.47
CA TYR A 470 -50.47 17.61 30.61
C TYR A 470 -49.26 17.70 31.56
N CYS A 471 -49.17 16.81 32.55
CA CYS A 471 -48.04 16.78 33.49
C CYS A 471 -46.71 16.39 32.84
N ASN A 472 -46.68 15.88 31.61
CA ASN A 472 -45.43 15.51 30.95
C ASN A 472 -44.51 16.73 30.68
N ASN A 473 -45.07 17.95 30.67
CA ASN A 473 -44.30 19.17 30.48
C ASN A 473 -43.41 19.48 31.71
N PHE A 474 -42.10 19.60 31.48
CA PHE A 474 -41.10 19.82 32.53
C PHE A 474 -41.26 21.11 33.34
N ASN A 475 -41.99 22.10 32.79
CA ASN A 475 -42.13 23.42 33.39
C ASN A 475 -43.21 23.47 34.49
N ASP A 476 -44.09 22.48 34.60
CA ASP A 476 -45.20 22.46 35.57
C ASP A 476 -44.81 21.89 36.95
N LYS A 477 -43.63 22.27 37.48
CA LYS A 477 -43.25 21.88 38.86
C LYS A 477 -44.18 22.49 39.91
N GLU A 478 -44.87 23.58 39.58
CA GLU A 478 -45.77 24.28 40.49
C GLU A 478 -47.15 23.60 40.60
N ASN A 479 -47.49 22.68 39.70
CA ASN A 479 -48.77 21.99 39.72
C ASN A 479 -48.75 20.82 40.73
N LEU A 480 -49.47 20.99 41.84
CA LEU A 480 -49.57 20.00 42.93
C LEU A 480 -50.06 18.62 42.45
N ASN A 481 -50.99 18.58 41.49
CA ASN A 481 -51.47 17.31 40.92
C ASN A 481 -50.36 16.59 40.14
N CYS A 482 -49.49 17.32 39.44
CA CYS A 482 -48.36 16.72 38.76
C CYS A 482 -47.32 16.17 39.74
N ASP A 483 -47.00 16.89 40.81
CA ASP A 483 -46.11 16.36 41.86
C ASP A 483 -46.66 15.08 42.51
N LYS A 484 -47.96 15.05 42.84
CA LYS A 484 -48.63 13.85 43.37
C LYS A 484 -48.60 12.69 42.39
N LEU A 485 -48.89 12.94 41.11
CA LEU A 485 -48.81 11.95 40.04
C LEU A 485 -47.40 11.39 39.93
N PHE A 486 -46.36 12.22 39.94
CA PHE A 486 -44.98 11.75 39.85
C PHE A 486 -44.55 10.92 41.06
N ARG A 487 -44.98 11.27 42.27
CA ARG A 487 -44.76 10.42 43.46
C ARG A 487 -45.47 9.08 43.35
N PHE A 488 -46.67 9.06 42.76
CA PHE A 488 -47.39 7.82 42.47
C PHE A 488 -46.63 6.95 41.46
N LEU A 489 -46.20 7.53 40.34
CA LEU A 489 -45.42 6.83 39.32
C LEU A 489 -44.12 6.27 39.87
N LYS A 490 -43.40 7.05 40.69
CA LYS A 490 -42.17 6.61 41.33
C LYS A 490 -42.34 5.31 42.14
N LYS A 491 -43.52 5.09 42.72
CA LYS A 491 -43.83 3.86 43.47
C LYS A 491 -44.22 2.70 42.56
N TYR A 492 -45.04 2.96 41.53
CA TYR A 492 -45.66 1.90 40.71
C TYR A 492 -44.98 1.66 39.35
N ASN A 493 -43.98 2.46 38.98
CA ASN A 493 -43.22 2.34 37.73
C ASN A 493 -41.70 2.16 37.98
N PRO A 494 -41.28 1.12 38.73
CA PRO A 494 -39.85 0.86 38.93
C PRO A 494 -39.17 0.54 37.59
N VAL A 495 -37.96 1.06 37.39
CA VAL A 495 -37.15 0.76 36.20
C VAL A 495 -36.45 -0.58 36.39
N THR A 496 -36.65 -1.52 35.47
CA THR A 496 -35.89 -2.77 35.46
C THR A 496 -34.46 -2.53 34.92
N PRO A 497 -33.44 -3.28 35.36
CA PRO A 497 -32.07 -3.14 34.84
C PRO A 497 -31.95 -3.31 33.32
N GLU A 498 -32.78 -4.17 32.72
CA GLU A 498 -32.83 -4.41 31.28
C GLU A 498 -33.42 -3.22 30.52
N GLN A 499 -34.57 -2.68 30.98
CA GLN A 499 -35.13 -1.45 30.39
C GLN A 499 -34.16 -0.27 30.49
N LEU A 500 -33.43 -0.16 31.60
CA LEU A 500 -32.38 0.84 31.75
C LEU A 500 -31.29 0.69 30.67
N SER A 501 -30.96 -0.53 30.27
CA SER A 501 -30.04 -0.83 29.16
C SER A 501 -30.63 -0.42 27.80
N ASP A 502 -31.88 -0.76 27.52
CA ASP A 502 -32.56 -0.38 26.26
C ASP A 502 -32.61 1.15 26.09
N PHE A 503 -32.89 1.87 27.17
CA PHE A 503 -32.86 3.33 27.18
C PHE A 503 -31.46 3.90 26.98
N ARG A 504 -30.43 3.32 27.62
CA ARG A 504 -29.03 3.70 27.33
C ARG A 504 -28.72 3.52 25.85
N GLN A 505 -29.13 2.41 25.28
CA GLN A 505 -28.93 2.11 23.87
C GLN A 505 -29.68 3.11 22.96
N LEU A 506 -30.92 3.49 23.32
CA LEU A 506 -31.71 4.51 22.62
C LEU A 506 -31.17 5.93 22.75
N VAL A 507 -30.54 6.29 23.87
CA VAL A 507 -29.88 7.61 24.01
C VAL A 507 -28.64 7.68 23.13
N HIS A 508 -27.92 6.56 22.96
CA HIS A 508 -26.70 6.49 22.15
C HIS A 508 -26.92 5.99 20.71
N SER A 509 -28.16 5.72 20.28
CA SER A 509 -28.45 5.27 18.91
C SER A 509 -28.21 6.39 17.88
N SER A 510 -27.90 6.00 16.64
CA SER A 510 -27.62 6.95 15.55
C SER A 510 -28.84 7.72 15.06
N TYR A 511 -30.05 7.26 15.40
CA TYR A 511 -31.33 7.88 15.09
C TYR A 511 -32.09 8.20 16.38
N ALA A 512 -33.03 9.14 16.30
CA ALA A 512 -33.91 9.55 17.40
C ALA A 512 -35.38 9.30 17.03
N PHE A 513 -36.20 8.96 18.03
CA PHE A 513 -37.65 8.86 17.92
C PHE A 513 -38.33 10.15 18.40
N CYS A 514 -39.62 10.32 18.10
CA CYS A 514 -40.46 11.32 18.73
C CYS A 514 -40.73 10.91 20.19
N ASP A 515 -39.80 11.27 21.07
CA ASP A 515 -39.82 10.92 22.48
C ASP A 515 -39.07 11.98 23.31
N ALA A 516 -39.82 12.92 23.90
CA ALA A 516 -39.23 14.03 24.65
C ALA A 516 -38.31 13.61 25.80
N PRO A 517 -38.67 12.62 26.67
CA PRO A 517 -37.76 12.10 27.68
C PRO A 517 -36.42 11.62 27.12
N ILE A 518 -36.42 10.80 26.06
CA ILE A 518 -35.20 10.27 25.45
C ILE A 518 -34.37 11.39 24.82
N ASN A 519 -35.01 12.29 24.08
CA ASN A 519 -34.31 13.38 23.39
C ASN A 519 -33.71 14.40 24.35
N LYS A 520 -34.36 14.64 25.50
CA LYS A 520 -33.79 15.47 26.57
C LYS A 520 -32.57 14.82 27.22
N LEU A 521 -32.57 13.50 27.42
CA LEU A 521 -31.40 12.76 27.90
C LEU A 521 -30.24 12.82 26.88
N ARG A 522 -30.54 12.80 25.58
CA ARG A 522 -29.54 13.02 24.52
C ARG A 522 -28.90 14.40 24.61
N GLU A 523 -29.70 15.44 24.81
CA GLU A 523 -29.21 16.82 25.00
C GLU A 523 -28.28 16.93 26.22
N ILE A 524 -28.65 16.31 27.35
CA ILE A 524 -27.81 16.24 28.55
C ILE A 524 -26.49 15.52 28.25
N THR A 525 -26.55 14.40 27.53
CA THR A 525 -25.35 13.63 27.13
C THR A 525 -24.41 14.47 26.28
N LYS A 526 -24.96 15.26 25.34
CA LYS A 526 -24.19 16.19 24.49
C LYS A 526 -23.52 17.30 25.33
N LYS A 527 -24.24 17.87 26.30
CA LYS A 527 -23.68 18.88 27.24
C LYS A 527 -22.54 18.30 28.07
N LEU A 528 -22.74 17.11 28.65
CA LEU A 528 -21.70 16.42 29.42
C LEU A 528 -20.46 16.08 28.58
N LYS A 529 -20.65 15.71 27.29
CA LYS A 529 -19.53 15.53 26.35
C LYS A 529 -18.75 16.82 26.13
N CYS A 530 -19.41 17.98 26.14
CA CYS A 530 -18.74 19.27 26.02
C CYS A 530 -17.96 19.67 27.27
N ASP A 531 -18.43 19.31 28.46
CA ASP A 531 -17.70 19.55 29.69
C ASP A 531 -16.35 18.79 29.73
N GLN A 532 -16.19 17.71 28.94
CA GLN A 532 -14.95 16.94 28.82
C GLN A 532 -13.85 17.63 27.96
N ASN A 533 -14.06 18.84 27.44
CA ASN A 533 -13.07 19.61 26.64
C ASN A 533 -12.39 18.79 25.52
N PHE A 534 -13.17 18.01 24.76
CA PHE A 534 -12.63 17.27 23.61
C PHE A 534 -12.25 18.24 22.49
N SER A 535 -10.94 18.36 22.20
CA SER A 535 -10.44 19.23 21.14
C SER A 535 -9.98 18.46 19.91
N ALA A 536 -10.39 18.91 18.72
CA ALA A 536 -9.95 18.38 17.44
C ALA A 536 -8.46 18.67 17.13
N ILE A 537 -7.83 19.56 17.88
CA ILE A 537 -6.44 20.00 17.65
C ILE A 537 -5.45 18.85 17.86
N GLY A 538 -5.61 18.07 18.94
CA GLY A 538 -4.73 16.93 19.27
C GLY A 538 -4.57 15.91 18.14
N PRO A 539 -5.67 15.27 17.66
CA PRO A 539 -5.59 14.32 16.55
C PRO A 539 -5.10 14.98 15.25
N THR A 540 -5.49 16.23 14.98
CA THR A 540 -5.04 16.97 13.80
C THR A 540 -3.52 17.15 13.79
N VAL A 541 -2.92 17.57 14.90
CA VAL A 541 -1.46 17.74 15.03
C VAL A 541 -0.72 16.41 14.89
N LEU A 542 -1.27 15.33 15.45
CA LEU A 542 -0.66 14.00 15.35
C LEU A 542 -0.68 13.47 13.91
N ILE A 543 -1.82 13.59 13.21
CA ILE A 543 -1.93 13.18 11.80
C ILE A 543 -1.07 14.08 10.91
N PHE A 544 -1.05 15.39 11.16
CA PHE A 544 -0.16 16.34 10.47
C PHE A 544 1.31 15.91 10.60
N SER A 545 1.75 15.60 11.82
CA SER A 545 3.13 15.17 12.09
C SER A 545 3.46 13.84 11.39
N GLY A 546 2.53 12.88 11.41
CA GLY A 546 2.68 11.62 10.68
C GLY A 546 2.80 11.83 9.17
N LEU A 547 1.94 12.68 8.58
CA LEU A 547 2.00 13.02 7.15
C LEU A 547 3.27 13.79 6.77
N PHE A 548 3.78 14.64 7.66
CA PHE A 548 5.07 15.31 7.49
C PHE A 548 6.23 14.30 7.40
N ILE A 549 6.31 13.35 8.35
CA ILE A 549 7.33 12.28 8.33
C ILE A 549 7.17 11.39 7.08
N LEU A 550 5.93 11.09 6.69
CA LEU A 550 5.64 10.38 5.44
C LEU A 550 6.19 11.14 4.23
N GLY A 551 6.05 12.48 4.21
CA GLY A 551 6.64 13.36 3.21
C GLY A 551 8.15 13.20 3.07
N ILE A 552 8.87 13.21 4.21
CA ILE A 552 10.32 13.00 4.26
C ILE A 552 10.68 11.62 3.71
N GLY A 553 10.04 10.56 4.21
CA GLY A 553 10.34 9.19 3.82
C GLY A 553 10.11 8.92 2.32
N ARG A 554 9.07 9.52 1.72
CA ARG A 554 8.76 9.38 0.28
C ARG A 554 9.82 9.96 -0.66
N THR A 555 10.67 10.87 -0.18
CA THR A 555 11.75 11.42 -1.02
C THR A 555 12.78 10.36 -1.40
N VAL A 556 13.01 9.36 -0.53
CA VAL A 556 14.17 8.48 -0.65
C VAL A 556 14.05 7.44 -1.77
N PRO A 557 12.95 6.67 -1.89
CA PRO A 557 12.79 5.70 -2.97
C PRO A 557 12.75 6.35 -4.35
N PHE A 558 12.19 7.56 -4.44
CA PHE A 558 12.11 8.30 -5.69
C PHE A 558 13.48 8.85 -6.12
N SER A 559 14.16 9.60 -5.23
CA SER A 559 15.42 10.25 -5.57
C SER A 559 16.60 9.29 -5.66
N LEU A 560 16.62 8.20 -4.89
CA LEU A 560 17.76 7.27 -4.87
C LEU A 560 17.45 5.93 -5.56
N GLY A 561 16.18 5.50 -5.59
CA GLY A 561 15.80 4.22 -6.17
C GLY A 561 15.91 4.19 -7.70
N LEU A 562 15.54 5.27 -8.38
CA LEU A 562 15.68 5.39 -9.85
C LEU A 562 17.17 5.37 -10.27
N PRO A 563 18.07 6.22 -9.70
CA PRO A 563 19.50 6.13 -9.99
C PRO A 563 20.14 4.80 -9.57
N LEU A 564 19.73 4.21 -8.44
CA LEU A 564 20.22 2.88 -8.05
C LEU A 564 19.87 1.83 -9.11
N MET A 565 18.69 1.93 -9.74
CA MET A 565 18.31 1.02 -10.81
C MET A 565 19.06 1.32 -12.11
N ASP A 566 19.21 2.59 -12.46
CA ASP A 566 20.00 3.06 -13.62
C ASP A 566 21.44 2.55 -13.58
N ASP A 567 22.03 2.63 -12.40
CA ASP A 567 23.41 2.24 -12.17
C ASP A 567 23.61 0.71 -12.14
N ASN A 568 22.55 -0.08 -11.97
CA ASN A 568 22.70 -1.53 -11.82
C ASN A 568 22.04 -2.33 -12.96
N VAL A 569 21.19 -1.73 -13.79
CA VAL A 569 20.60 -2.43 -14.94
C VAL A 569 21.48 -2.22 -16.18
N LYS A 570 21.68 -3.27 -17.00
CA LYS A 570 22.35 -3.11 -18.32
C LYS A 570 21.59 -2.06 -19.14
N LYS A 571 22.31 -1.14 -19.80
CA LYS A 571 21.73 -0.06 -20.62
C LYS A 571 20.63 -0.55 -21.58
N LYS A 572 20.79 -1.72 -22.20
CA LYS A 572 19.79 -2.35 -23.07
C LYS A 572 18.45 -2.70 -22.39
N ASN A 573 18.50 -3.09 -21.13
CA ASN A 573 17.31 -3.46 -20.35
C ASN A 573 16.72 -2.28 -19.57
N LEU A 574 17.48 -1.20 -19.41
CA LEU A 574 17.12 -0.04 -18.60
C LEU A 574 15.71 0.54 -18.93
N PRO A 575 15.31 0.72 -20.20
CA PRO A 575 13.99 1.28 -20.52
C PRO A 575 12.83 0.41 -20.00
N LEU A 576 12.95 -0.91 -20.09
CA LEU A 576 11.93 -1.84 -19.59
C LEU A 576 11.72 -1.69 -18.08
N TYR A 577 12.81 -1.47 -17.34
CA TYR A 577 12.75 -1.37 -15.88
C TYR A 577 12.17 -0.03 -15.44
N PHE A 578 12.54 1.07 -16.11
CA PHE A 578 11.87 2.36 -15.89
C PHE A 578 10.38 2.29 -16.21
N ALA A 579 10.00 1.58 -17.28
CA ALA A 579 8.59 1.36 -17.59
C ALA A 579 7.85 0.60 -16.48
N ILE A 580 8.45 -0.47 -15.92
CA ILE A 580 7.87 -1.22 -14.79
C ILE A 580 7.75 -0.32 -13.54
N MET A 581 8.78 0.45 -13.20
CA MET A 581 8.73 1.36 -12.05
C MET A 581 7.65 2.43 -12.21
N PHE A 582 7.53 3.00 -13.41
CA PHE A 582 6.48 3.95 -13.71
C PHE A 582 5.09 3.32 -13.59
N LEU A 583 4.91 2.11 -14.12
CA LEU A 583 3.66 1.35 -14.02
C LEU A 583 3.28 1.05 -12.56
N ILE A 584 4.24 0.68 -11.71
CA ILE A 584 4.01 0.49 -10.27
C ILE A 584 3.48 1.77 -9.63
N ARG A 585 4.10 2.92 -9.93
CA ARG A 585 3.69 4.21 -9.38
C ARG A 585 2.29 4.63 -9.85
N VAL A 586 1.91 4.23 -11.06
CA VAL A 586 0.58 4.47 -11.63
C VAL A 586 -0.47 3.50 -11.08
N LEU A 587 -0.13 2.25 -10.77
CA LEU A 587 -1.04 1.26 -10.20
C LEU A 587 -1.21 1.40 -8.67
N GLY A 588 -0.22 1.91 -7.95
CA GLY A 588 -0.27 2.13 -6.50
C GLY A 588 -1.55 2.83 -6.01
N PRO A 589 -1.97 3.96 -6.62
CA PRO A 589 -3.24 4.61 -6.30
C PRO A 589 -4.45 3.69 -6.45
N SER A 590 -4.54 2.87 -7.50
CA SER A 590 -5.69 1.98 -7.73
C SER A 590 -5.87 1.01 -6.57
N LEU A 591 -4.76 0.48 -6.04
CA LEU A 591 -4.79 -0.42 -4.89
C LEU A 591 -5.06 0.30 -3.57
N ALA A 592 -4.60 1.55 -3.41
CA ALA A 592 -4.99 2.36 -2.27
C ALA A 592 -6.52 2.56 -2.22
N PHE A 593 -7.15 2.87 -3.36
CA PHE A 593 -8.60 2.98 -3.49
C PHE A 593 -9.32 1.65 -3.27
N ALA A 594 -8.78 0.53 -3.76
CA ALA A 594 -9.34 -0.80 -3.50
C ALA A 594 -9.29 -1.17 -2.01
N LEU A 595 -8.14 -0.91 -1.35
CA LEU A 595 -7.97 -1.13 0.09
C LEU A 595 -8.90 -0.24 0.90
N GLY A 596 -8.95 1.06 0.61
CA GLY A 596 -9.85 2.01 1.26
C GLY A 596 -11.32 1.65 1.05
N SER A 597 -11.71 1.21 -0.15
CA SER A 597 -13.05 0.70 -0.42
C SER A 597 -13.39 -0.50 0.46
N LYS A 598 -12.50 -1.49 0.57
CA LYS A 598 -12.78 -2.69 1.37
C LYS A 598 -12.86 -2.39 2.87
N LEU A 599 -11.96 -1.55 3.39
CA LEU A 599 -11.90 -1.25 4.82
C LEU A 599 -13.01 -0.29 5.27
N ASN A 600 -13.44 0.64 4.41
CA ASN A 600 -14.51 1.58 4.74
C ASN A 600 -15.91 0.95 4.76
N GLN A 601 -16.06 -0.30 4.32
CA GLN A 601 -17.28 -1.08 4.53
C GLN A 601 -17.49 -1.49 5.99
N TYR A 602 -16.44 -1.50 6.79
CA TYR A 602 -16.50 -1.82 8.22
C TYR A 602 -16.47 -0.55 9.04
N TYR A 603 -17.23 -0.52 10.12
CA TYR A 603 -17.27 0.62 11.03
C TYR A 603 -15.93 0.78 11.76
N TYR A 604 -15.55 2.01 12.08
CA TYR A 604 -14.26 2.32 12.68
C TYR A 604 -14.06 1.73 14.08
N GLN A 605 -15.14 1.58 14.86
CA GLN A 605 -15.16 0.83 16.12
C GLN A 605 -15.59 -0.64 15.90
N SER A 606 -15.36 -1.48 16.91
CA SER A 606 -15.78 -2.89 16.88
C SER A 606 -17.29 -3.05 16.98
N GLU A 607 -17.94 -2.23 17.81
CA GLU A 607 -19.39 -2.20 17.97
C GLU A 607 -19.98 -1.13 17.06
N VAL A 608 -20.95 -1.53 16.25
CA VAL A 608 -21.71 -0.63 15.37
C VAL A 608 -22.90 -0.09 16.17
N PRO A 609 -23.15 1.23 16.19
CA PRO A 609 -24.36 1.77 16.80
C PRO A 609 -25.60 1.07 16.24
N PRO A 610 -26.58 0.74 17.09
CA PRO A 610 -27.78 0.03 16.66
C PRO A 610 -28.44 0.80 15.51
N GLY A 611 -28.79 0.08 14.44
CA GLY A 611 -29.47 0.61 13.27
C GLY A 611 -28.67 1.51 12.33
N MET A 612 -27.38 1.71 12.59
CA MET A 612 -26.49 2.39 11.65
C MET A 612 -26.05 1.42 10.54
N GLY A 613 -26.43 1.72 9.31
CA GLY A 613 -25.99 1.00 8.10
C GLY A 613 -24.83 1.71 7.40
N VAL A 614 -24.19 1.04 6.44
CA VAL A 614 -23.06 1.61 5.66
C VAL A 614 -23.49 2.79 4.77
N ARG A 615 -24.80 2.91 4.47
CA ARG A 615 -25.39 4.05 3.75
C ARG A 615 -25.63 5.27 4.64
N ASP A 616 -25.36 5.20 5.94
CA ASP A 616 -25.52 6.33 6.84
C ASP A 616 -24.57 7.48 6.46
N PRO A 617 -25.04 8.73 6.24
CA PRO A 617 -24.13 9.86 6.03
C PRO A 617 -23.22 10.10 7.23
N MET A 618 -23.57 9.62 8.44
CA MET A 618 -22.69 9.68 9.61
C MET A 618 -21.78 8.44 9.73
N TRP A 619 -21.82 7.50 8.79
CA TRP A 619 -20.93 6.34 8.77
C TRP A 619 -19.47 6.78 8.66
N ILE A 620 -18.64 6.19 9.52
CA ILE A 620 -17.19 6.34 9.52
C ILE A 620 -16.58 4.97 9.29
N GLY A 621 -15.92 4.81 8.13
CA GLY A 621 -15.22 3.59 7.76
C GLY A 621 -13.96 3.33 8.60
N ARG A 622 -13.50 2.09 8.67
CA ARG A 622 -12.32 1.67 9.44
C ARG A 622 -10.99 2.09 8.80
N TRP A 623 -10.81 3.39 8.66
CA TRP A 623 -9.70 4.01 7.95
C TRP A 623 -8.33 3.72 8.57
N TRP A 624 -8.22 3.67 9.91
CA TRP A 624 -6.96 3.47 10.64
C TRP A 624 -6.30 2.12 10.34
N LEU A 625 -7.09 1.09 10.03
CA LEU A 625 -6.60 -0.27 9.84
C LEU A 625 -5.69 -0.39 8.60
N GLY A 626 -6.00 0.33 7.52
CA GLY A 626 -5.16 0.28 6.32
C GLY A 626 -3.79 0.93 6.55
N PHE A 627 -3.73 1.99 7.36
CA PHE A 627 -2.46 2.57 7.80
C PHE A 627 -1.61 1.55 8.59
N VAL A 628 -2.24 0.74 9.46
CA VAL A 628 -1.54 -0.35 10.17
C VAL A 628 -1.01 -1.41 9.21
N ILE A 629 -1.85 -1.89 8.28
CA ILE A 629 -1.47 -2.91 7.30
C ILE A 629 -0.28 -2.43 6.45
N ILE A 630 -0.37 -1.21 5.92
CA ILE A 630 0.69 -0.60 5.10
C ILE A 630 1.97 -0.41 5.93
N GLY A 631 1.84 0.07 7.18
CA GLY A 631 2.97 0.29 8.07
C GLY A 631 3.79 -0.98 8.33
N ILE A 632 3.12 -2.07 8.70
CA ILE A 632 3.77 -3.37 8.95
C ILE A 632 4.35 -3.96 7.66
N ALA A 633 3.61 -3.88 6.55
CA ALA A 633 4.06 -4.39 5.25
C ALA A 633 5.32 -3.68 4.73
N LEU A 634 5.55 -2.42 5.13
CA LEU A 634 6.78 -1.68 4.82
C LEU A 634 7.92 -2.01 5.79
N LEU A 635 7.66 -2.08 7.10
CA LEU A 635 8.73 -2.19 8.10
C LEU A 635 9.60 -3.44 7.91
N ILE A 636 9.01 -4.60 7.63
CA ILE A 636 9.74 -5.87 7.50
C ILE A 636 10.75 -5.83 6.33
N PRO A 637 10.34 -5.62 5.06
CA PRO A 637 11.28 -5.59 3.94
C PRO A 637 12.23 -4.40 3.99
N SER A 638 11.80 -3.26 4.55
CA SER A 638 12.66 -2.07 4.69
C SER A 638 13.78 -2.28 5.71
N THR A 639 13.50 -3.01 6.79
CA THR A 639 14.52 -3.38 7.78
C THR A 639 15.58 -4.30 7.16
N ILE A 640 15.15 -5.29 6.35
CA ILE A 640 16.07 -6.17 5.62
C ILE A 640 16.94 -5.35 4.65
N MET A 641 16.36 -4.35 3.97
CA MET A 641 17.08 -3.46 3.06
C MET A 641 18.02 -2.49 3.80
N PHE A 642 17.68 -2.07 5.02
CA PHE A 642 18.54 -1.22 5.86
C PHE A 642 19.80 -1.97 6.33
N PHE A 643 19.69 -3.26 6.64
CA PHE A 643 20.85 -4.09 7.00
C PHE A 643 21.62 -4.63 5.80
N PHE A 644 21.40 -4.10 4.58
CA PHE A 644 22.16 -4.55 3.42
C PHE A 644 23.68 -4.30 3.65
N PRO A 645 24.53 -5.33 3.53
CA PRO A 645 25.93 -5.26 3.94
C PRO A 645 26.67 -4.16 3.17
N THR A 646 27.51 -3.41 3.89
CA THR A 646 28.27 -2.27 3.36
C THR A 646 29.74 -2.66 3.22
N SER A 647 30.32 -2.44 2.05
CA SER A 647 31.75 -2.63 1.82
C SER A 647 32.47 -1.30 2.09
N GLU A 648 32.81 -1.01 3.34
CA GLU A 648 33.41 0.26 3.77
C GLU A 648 34.96 0.26 3.84
N GLY A 649 35.67 -0.77 3.34
CA GLY A 649 37.09 -0.97 3.69
C GLY A 649 38.17 -0.79 2.61
N LYS A 650 37.95 -0.15 1.45
CA LYS A 650 38.93 -0.24 0.33
C LYS A 650 39.31 1.03 -0.43
N GLU A 651 38.85 2.21 0.00
CA GLU A 651 39.23 3.45 -0.69
C GLU A 651 40.71 3.83 -0.49
N GLU A 652 41.33 3.42 0.63
CA GLU A 652 42.72 3.74 0.92
C GLU A 652 43.74 2.89 0.13
N GLU A 653 43.45 1.61 -0.15
CA GLU A 653 44.40 0.73 -0.86
C GLU A 653 44.38 0.88 -2.39
N GLU A 654 43.21 1.13 -3.00
CA GLU A 654 43.12 1.40 -4.45
C GLU A 654 43.73 2.77 -4.80
N GLY A 655 43.74 3.74 -3.87
CA GLY A 655 44.49 4.98 -4.02
C GLY A 655 45.99 4.70 -4.14
N ASN A 656 46.52 3.91 -3.20
CA ASN A 656 47.92 3.55 -3.16
C ASN A 656 48.37 2.73 -4.39
N GLU A 657 47.59 1.76 -4.88
CA GLU A 657 47.99 0.94 -6.05
C GLU A 657 47.94 1.74 -7.37
N VAL A 658 47.03 2.71 -7.49
CA VAL A 658 46.94 3.61 -8.65
C VAL A 658 48.02 4.69 -8.61
N GLU A 659 48.33 5.22 -7.41
CA GLU A 659 49.41 6.20 -7.21
C GLU A 659 50.79 5.59 -7.42
N LEU A 660 51.01 4.34 -6.97
CA LEU A 660 52.23 3.57 -7.25
C LEU A 660 52.44 3.32 -8.75
N LYS A 661 51.36 3.09 -9.52
CA LYS A 661 51.42 2.89 -10.97
C LYS A 661 51.62 4.19 -11.75
N ARG A 662 51.07 5.30 -11.23
CA ARG A 662 51.37 6.66 -11.73
C ARG A 662 52.85 7.01 -11.56
N LEU A 663 53.43 6.69 -10.40
CA LEU A 663 54.87 6.88 -10.13
C LEU A 663 55.76 6.04 -11.08
N ASN A 664 55.23 4.92 -11.60
CA ASN A 664 55.94 4.05 -12.54
C ASN A 664 55.68 4.38 -14.03
N GLY A 665 54.96 5.45 -14.37
CA GLY A 665 54.85 5.95 -15.74
C GLY A 665 54.00 5.12 -16.72
N GLU A 666 53.08 4.28 -16.23
CA GLU A 666 52.21 3.47 -17.11
C GLU A 666 51.00 4.26 -17.63
N ASP A 667 50.83 4.29 -18.97
CA ASP A 667 49.75 5.02 -19.66
C ASP A 667 48.35 4.40 -19.43
N ASN A 668 47.42 5.25 -19.00
CA ASN A 668 46.11 4.87 -18.43
C ASN A 668 45.04 4.40 -19.44
N LYS A 669 45.33 4.23 -20.73
CA LYS A 669 44.26 4.09 -21.75
C LYS A 669 43.64 2.69 -21.89
N ASN A 670 44.23 1.62 -21.35
CA ASN A 670 43.81 0.24 -21.67
C ASN A 670 43.32 -0.64 -20.50
N ILE A 671 42.91 -0.06 -19.37
CA ILE A 671 42.30 -0.87 -18.28
C ILE A 671 40.77 -0.71 -18.31
N PRO A 672 40.00 -1.73 -18.76
CA PRO A 672 38.55 -1.68 -18.71
C PRO A 672 38.08 -1.59 -17.24
N PRO A 673 37.13 -0.69 -16.91
CA PRO A 673 36.68 -0.52 -15.53
C PRO A 673 35.93 -1.76 -15.04
N LYS A 674 36.38 -2.33 -13.91
CA LYS A 674 35.70 -3.42 -13.19
C LYS A 674 34.24 -3.02 -12.88
N PRO A 675 33.21 -3.75 -13.33
CA PRO A 675 31.81 -3.61 -12.92
C PRO A 675 31.67 -3.77 -11.40
N LYS A 676 31.41 -2.66 -10.71
CA LYS A 676 31.03 -2.61 -9.30
C LYS A 676 29.50 -2.42 -9.25
N LEU A 677 28.79 -3.01 -8.27
CA LEU A 677 27.46 -2.50 -7.94
C LEU A 677 27.67 -1.07 -7.45
N HIS A 678 27.08 -0.12 -8.16
CA HIS A 678 27.15 1.28 -7.77
C HIS A 678 26.04 1.52 -6.74
N LEU A 679 26.33 1.05 -5.53
CA LEU A 679 25.59 1.43 -4.33
C LEU A 679 25.81 2.92 -3.99
N PHE A 680 26.89 3.47 -4.56
CA PHE A 680 27.35 4.85 -4.55
C PHE A 680 27.45 5.33 -6.02
N ASP A 681 27.34 6.64 -6.25
CA ASP A 681 27.29 7.24 -7.60
C ASP A 681 28.44 6.83 -8.54
N LYS A 682 28.08 6.38 -9.77
CA LYS A 682 29.00 6.06 -10.86
C LYS A 682 29.88 7.22 -11.31
N ASN A 683 29.38 8.45 -11.19
CA ASN A 683 29.99 9.63 -11.80
C ASN A 683 31.08 10.29 -10.92
N LEU A 684 31.37 9.74 -9.74
CA LEU A 684 32.51 10.16 -8.92
C LEU A 684 33.83 9.75 -9.60
N LYS A 685 34.48 10.68 -10.29
CA LYS A 685 35.82 10.48 -10.87
C LYS A 685 36.88 10.46 -9.76
N LYS A 686 37.76 9.44 -9.77
CA LYS A 686 38.86 9.22 -8.80
C LYS A 686 39.86 10.40 -8.64
N ASN A 687 39.94 11.34 -9.56
CA ASN A 687 40.89 12.48 -9.51
C ASN A 687 40.23 13.86 -9.44
N GLU A 688 38.90 13.96 -9.28
CA GLU A 688 38.24 15.19 -8.87
C GLU A 688 37.91 15.08 -7.37
N GLN A 689 38.97 14.88 -6.57
CA GLN A 689 38.96 14.99 -5.11
C GLN A 689 39.43 16.39 -4.65
N THR A 690 39.14 17.44 -5.41
CA THR A 690 38.72 18.66 -4.73
C THR A 690 37.25 18.44 -4.38
N PRO A 691 36.89 18.14 -3.11
CA PRO A 691 35.48 18.17 -2.74
C PRO A 691 34.99 19.57 -3.09
N MET A 692 34.10 19.68 -4.08
CA MET A 692 33.47 20.97 -4.35
C MET A 692 32.96 21.49 -3.00
N SER A 693 33.41 22.69 -2.61
CA SER A 693 32.95 23.30 -1.37
C SER A 693 31.42 23.41 -1.41
N LEU A 694 30.75 23.50 -0.26
CA LEU A 694 29.30 23.69 -0.23
C LEU A 694 28.89 24.88 -1.14
N SER A 695 29.73 25.92 -1.17
CA SER A 695 29.57 27.08 -2.06
C SER A 695 29.67 26.71 -3.55
N GLU A 696 30.64 25.89 -3.95
CA GLU A 696 30.80 25.46 -5.35
C GLU A 696 29.64 24.56 -5.81
N LYS A 697 29.12 23.70 -4.94
CA LYS A 697 27.94 22.88 -5.26
C LYS A 697 26.68 23.72 -5.40
N ILE A 698 26.50 24.68 -4.50
CA ILE A 698 25.41 25.66 -4.60
C ILE A 698 25.58 26.48 -5.88
N SER A 699 26.81 26.83 -6.26
CA SER A 699 27.11 27.56 -7.48
C SER A 699 26.82 26.72 -8.74
N ASP A 700 27.26 25.47 -8.80
CA ASP A 700 26.99 24.54 -9.91
C ASP A 700 25.48 24.25 -10.03
N PHE A 701 24.80 23.99 -8.91
CA PHE A 701 23.35 23.85 -8.87
C PHE A 701 22.62 25.12 -9.34
N LYS A 702 23.06 26.29 -8.88
CA LYS A 702 22.54 27.59 -9.32
C LYS A 702 22.77 27.77 -10.82
N GLN A 703 23.94 27.42 -11.34
CA GLN A 703 24.25 27.48 -12.76
C GLN A 703 23.36 26.53 -13.56
N ALA A 704 23.20 25.28 -13.13
CA ALA A 704 22.32 24.31 -13.79
C ALA A 704 20.87 24.77 -13.81
N ILE A 705 20.38 25.37 -12.71
CA ILE A 705 19.05 25.99 -12.66
C ILE A 705 18.95 27.13 -13.67
N VAL A 706 19.93 28.04 -13.70
CA VAL A 706 19.95 29.17 -14.64
C VAL A 706 19.99 28.66 -16.09
N GLU A 707 20.73 27.59 -16.38
CA GLU A 707 20.75 26.94 -17.70
C GLU A 707 19.39 26.32 -18.06
N CYS A 708 18.67 25.73 -17.11
CA CYS A 708 17.32 25.21 -17.32
C CYS A 708 16.30 26.33 -17.56
N PHE A 709 16.37 27.44 -16.80
CA PHE A 709 15.49 28.60 -17.00
C PHE A 709 15.73 29.31 -18.33
N LYS A 710 16.91 29.20 -18.93
CA LYS A 710 17.18 29.72 -20.29
C LYS A 710 16.48 28.90 -21.39
N LYS A 711 15.96 27.70 -21.10
CA LYS A 711 15.27 26.86 -22.08
C LYS A 711 13.76 27.13 -22.04
N PRO A 712 13.18 27.79 -23.07
CA PRO A 712 11.78 28.21 -23.03
C PRO A 712 10.80 27.04 -22.93
N VAL A 713 11.07 25.92 -23.62
CA VAL A 713 10.24 24.70 -23.53
C VAL A 713 10.19 24.15 -22.10
N PHE A 714 11.32 24.15 -21.38
CA PHE A 714 11.38 23.68 -20.00
C PHE A 714 10.59 24.60 -19.05
N VAL A 715 10.76 25.92 -19.19
CA VAL A 715 10.05 26.92 -18.38
C VAL A 715 8.54 26.86 -18.64
N SER A 716 8.13 26.88 -19.90
CA SER A 716 6.71 26.80 -20.28
C SER A 716 6.09 25.49 -19.79
N SER A 717 6.72 24.34 -20.03
CA SER A 717 6.19 23.03 -19.58
C SER A 717 6.12 22.93 -18.05
N THR A 718 7.10 23.48 -17.33
CA THR A 718 7.08 23.53 -15.85
C THR A 718 5.97 24.42 -15.33
N PHE A 719 5.74 25.58 -15.97
CA PHE A 719 4.64 26.47 -15.64
C PHE A 719 3.28 25.80 -15.84
N GLY A 720 3.06 25.15 -16.99
CA GLY A 720 1.83 24.38 -17.25
C GLY A 720 1.64 23.23 -16.27
N ARG A 721 2.72 22.51 -15.94
CA ARG A 721 2.70 21.44 -14.95
C ARG A 721 2.26 21.93 -13.56
N CYS A 722 2.67 23.14 -13.16
CA CYS A 722 2.23 23.73 -11.89
C CYS A 722 0.73 24.00 -11.90
N ILE A 723 0.20 24.59 -12.98
CA ILE A 723 -1.24 24.87 -13.12
C ILE A 723 -2.06 23.57 -13.11
N ASP A 724 -1.62 22.57 -13.88
CA ASP A 724 -2.28 21.27 -13.99
C ASP A 724 -2.34 20.53 -12.67
N VAL A 725 -1.20 20.46 -11.97
CA VAL A 725 -1.12 19.77 -10.67
C VAL A 725 -1.90 20.54 -9.61
N PHE A 726 -1.93 21.87 -9.66
CA PHE A 726 -2.72 22.69 -8.74
C PHE A 726 -4.22 22.44 -8.93
N ALA A 727 -4.69 22.34 -10.17
CA ALA A 727 -6.08 21.98 -10.47
C ALA A 727 -6.39 20.56 -9.99
N PHE A 728 -5.57 19.59 -10.40
CA PHE A 728 -5.84 18.17 -10.19
C PHE A 728 -5.73 17.73 -8.73
N LYS A 729 -4.66 18.12 -8.02
CA LYS A 729 -4.32 17.54 -6.72
C LYS A 729 -5.42 17.71 -5.68
N GLY A 730 -5.84 18.95 -5.41
CA GLY A 730 -6.86 19.24 -4.40
C GLY A 730 -8.26 18.82 -4.83
N PHE A 731 -8.61 18.96 -6.11
CA PHE A 731 -9.86 18.43 -6.65
C PHE A 731 -9.97 16.91 -6.45
N PHE A 732 -8.90 16.17 -6.76
CA PHE A 732 -8.85 14.72 -6.59
C PHE A 732 -8.94 14.29 -5.12
N ILE A 733 -8.32 15.06 -4.23
CA ILE A 733 -8.35 14.83 -2.78
C ILE A 733 -9.79 14.88 -2.23
N PHE A 734 -10.57 15.88 -2.64
CA PHE A 734 -11.95 16.05 -2.17
C PHE A 734 -13.03 15.45 -3.08
N MET A 735 -12.63 14.76 -4.16
CA MET A 735 -13.53 14.08 -5.08
C MET A 735 -14.48 13.12 -4.35
N ASN A 736 -13.95 12.36 -3.39
CA ASN A 736 -14.74 11.42 -2.59
C ASN A 736 -15.88 12.13 -1.85
N LYS A 737 -15.56 13.28 -1.26
CA LYS A 737 -16.50 14.13 -0.52
C LYS A 737 -17.57 14.70 -1.45
N TYR A 738 -17.17 15.23 -2.60
CA TYR A 738 -18.10 15.75 -3.59
C TYR A 738 -19.11 14.69 -4.04
N LEU A 739 -18.63 13.50 -4.39
CA LEU A 739 -19.47 12.40 -4.87
C LEU A 739 -20.47 11.92 -3.81
N GLU A 740 -20.03 11.82 -2.56
CA GLU A 740 -20.90 11.48 -1.43
C GLU A 740 -21.98 12.54 -1.21
N ILE A 741 -21.63 13.83 -1.25
CA ILE A 741 -22.59 14.94 -1.06
C ILE A 741 -23.57 15.03 -2.24
N GLN A 742 -23.08 14.93 -3.47
CA GLN A 742 -23.86 15.18 -4.68
C GLN A 742 -24.84 14.05 -4.99
N TYR A 743 -24.43 12.79 -4.79
CA TYR A 743 -25.20 11.60 -5.21
C TYR A 743 -25.68 10.74 -4.03
N ASP A 744 -25.39 11.12 -2.78
CA ASP A 744 -25.79 10.37 -1.57
C ASP A 744 -25.34 8.90 -1.61
N ILE A 745 -24.10 8.69 -2.07
CA ILE A 745 -23.47 7.37 -2.13
C ILE A 745 -22.46 7.18 -0.99
N PRO A 746 -22.40 5.99 -0.37
CA PRO A 746 -21.46 5.73 0.72
C PRO A 746 -20.01 5.75 0.22
N GLN A 747 -19.09 6.24 1.08
CA GLN A 747 -17.68 6.44 0.75
C GLN A 747 -16.97 5.22 0.15
N TYR A 748 -17.33 3.99 0.56
CA TYR A 748 -16.71 2.78 0.03
C TYR A 748 -17.02 2.54 -1.46
N LEU A 749 -18.22 2.92 -1.92
CA LEU A 749 -18.60 2.86 -3.33
C LEU A 749 -17.90 3.95 -4.13
N THR A 750 -17.80 5.14 -3.57
CA THR A 750 -17.05 6.25 -4.16
C THR A 750 -15.60 5.85 -4.40
N ASN A 751 -14.93 5.29 -3.38
CA ASN A 751 -13.57 4.78 -3.50
C ASN A 751 -13.46 3.67 -4.55
N ARG A 752 -14.44 2.77 -4.63
CA ARG A 752 -14.47 1.69 -5.63
C ARG A 752 -14.53 2.22 -7.05
N TYR A 753 -15.47 3.13 -7.34
CA TYR A 753 -15.66 3.66 -8.68
C TYR A 753 -14.50 4.55 -9.11
N ILE A 754 -13.95 5.40 -8.24
CA ILE A 754 -12.74 6.17 -8.56
C ILE A 754 -11.58 5.23 -8.89
N GLY A 755 -11.34 4.20 -8.08
CA GLY A 755 -10.25 3.24 -8.31
C GLY A 755 -10.41 2.44 -9.61
N ILE A 756 -11.60 1.87 -9.84
CA ILE A 756 -11.85 0.97 -10.98
C ILE A 756 -12.04 1.72 -12.28
N ILE A 757 -12.59 2.94 -12.28
CA ILE A 757 -12.94 3.66 -13.51
C ILE A 757 -11.93 4.76 -13.79
N PHE A 758 -11.79 5.73 -12.88
CA PHE A 758 -10.95 6.91 -13.13
C PHE A 758 -9.44 6.58 -13.11
N VAL A 759 -8.96 5.97 -12.03
CA VAL A 759 -7.52 5.72 -11.85
C VAL A 759 -7.02 4.66 -12.83
N SER A 760 -7.79 3.58 -13.05
CA SER A 760 -7.45 2.56 -14.04
C SER A 760 -7.47 3.12 -15.48
N GLY A 761 -8.44 3.99 -15.80
CA GLY A 761 -8.52 4.67 -17.10
C GLY A 761 -7.29 5.51 -17.36
N PHE A 762 -6.84 6.27 -16.35
CA PHE A 762 -5.57 7.00 -16.39
C PHE A 762 -4.36 6.09 -16.60
N ALA A 763 -4.32 4.93 -15.93
CA ALA A 763 -3.23 3.98 -16.08
C ALA A 763 -3.14 3.41 -17.50
N VAL A 764 -4.28 2.98 -18.06
CA VAL A 764 -4.38 2.48 -19.43
C VAL A 764 -4.01 3.58 -20.44
N GLY A 765 -4.49 4.80 -20.21
CA GLY A 765 -4.14 5.97 -21.01
C GLY A 765 -2.63 6.24 -21.02
N ALA A 766 -1.96 6.19 -19.87
CA ALA A 766 -0.51 6.40 -19.80
C ALA A 766 0.29 5.33 -20.57
N ILE A 767 -0.14 4.07 -20.50
CA ILE A 767 0.49 2.97 -21.25
C ILE A 767 0.28 3.18 -22.75
N LEU A 768 -0.96 3.42 -23.20
CA LEU A 768 -1.25 3.62 -24.61
C LEU A 768 -0.64 4.91 -25.17
N GLY A 769 -0.48 5.95 -24.35
CA GLY A 769 0.20 7.20 -24.73
C GLY A 769 1.65 6.94 -25.14
N SER A 770 2.34 6.03 -24.45
CA SER A 770 3.70 5.62 -24.83
C SER A 770 3.75 4.86 -26.16
N VAL A 771 2.72 4.06 -26.46
CA VAL A 771 2.59 3.30 -27.72
C VAL A 771 2.27 4.25 -28.89
N VAL A 772 1.36 5.20 -28.69
CA VAL A 772 0.99 6.20 -29.70
C VAL A 772 2.19 7.07 -30.09
N MET A 773 3.02 7.47 -29.12
CA MET A 773 4.27 8.19 -29.41
C MET A 773 5.19 7.40 -30.34
N LYS A 774 5.34 6.09 -30.07
CA LYS A 774 6.20 5.19 -30.85
C LYS A 774 5.64 4.94 -32.26
N LEU A 775 4.36 4.61 -32.37
CA LEU A 775 3.71 4.30 -33.65
C LEU A 775 3.55 5.53 -34.53
N GLY A 776 3.17 6.67 -33.94
CA GLY A 776 2.93 7.92 -34.66
C GLY A 776 4.19 8.72 -35.00
N LYS A 777 5.38 8.29 -34.53
CA LYS A 777 6.65 9.05 -34.61
C LYS A 777 6.44 10.52 -34.26
N LEU A 778 5.78 10.74 -33.11
CA LEU A 778 5.40 12.07 -32.68
C LEU A 778 6.65 12.80 -32.17
N GLU A 779 7.14 13.77 -32.93
CA GLU A 779 8.32 14.59 -32.58
C GLU A 779 7.93 16.05 -32.38
N GLY A 780 8.65 16.73 -31.49
CA GLY A 780 8.54 18.17 -31.21
C GLY A 780 7.11 18.68 -31.19
N ARG A 781 6.75 19.47 -32.20
CA ARG A 781 5.41 20.07 -32.38
C ARG A 781 4.27 19.05 -32.45
N LYS A 782 4.46 17.90 -33.09
CA LYS A 782 3.40 16.87 -33.19
C LYS A 782 3.09 16.29 -31.81
N ALA A 783 4.12 16.05 -31.01
CA ALA A 783 3.97 15.60 -29.63
C ALA A 783 3.35 16.68 -28.73
N ALA A 784 3.79 17.94 -28.87
CA ALA A 784 3.19 19.06 -28.13
C ALA A 784 1.71 19.27 -28.49
N ALA A 785 1.36 19.18 -29.78
CA ALA A 785 -0.03 19.24 -30.24
C ALA A 785 -0.86 18.07 -29.68
N TRP A 786 -0.31 16.86 -29.64
CA TRP A 786 -0.98 15.70 -29.04
C TRP A 786 -1.28 15.90 -27.55
N VAL A 787 -0.31 16.43 -26.78
CA VAL A 787 -0.52 16.79 -25.36
C VAL A 787 -1.62 17.83 -25.22
N GLY A 788 -1.57 18.91 -26.01
CA GLY A 788 -2.58 19.97 -25.99
C GLY A 788 -3.98 19.46 -26.36
N ILE A 789 -4.11 18.59 -27.36
CA ILE A 789 -5.40 17.97 -27.74
C ILE A 789 -5.95 17.10 -26.61
N CYS A 790 -5.11 16.23 -26.02
CA CYS A 790 -5.53 15.40 -24.88
C CYS A 790 -5.95 16.27 -23.68
N SER A 791 -5.19 17.33 -23.41
CA SER A 791 -5.47 18.29 -22.34
C SER A 791 -6.79 19.03 -22.56
N ALA A 792 -7.07 19.46 -23.80
CA ALA A 792 -8.30 20.15 -24.19
C ALA A 792 -9.53 19.23 -24.12
N ILE A 793 -9.42 17.97 -24.56
CA ILE A 793 -10.50 16.97 -24.43
C ILE A 793 -10.79 16.73 -22.95
N ALA A 794 -9.77 16.50 -22.12
CA ALA A 794 -9.93 16.30 -20.68
C ALA A 794 -10.56 17.53 -20.00
N ALA A 795 -10.15 18.75 -20.37
CA ALA A 795 -10.74 19.98 -19.87
C ALA A 795 -12.22 20.10 -20.26
N SER A 796 -12.57 19.79 -21.51
CA SER A 796 -13.95 19.86 -22.02
C SER A 796 -14.89 18.90 -21.26
N LEU A 797 -14.43 17.67 -21.00
CA LEU A 797 -15.19 16.68 -20.23
C LEU A 797 -15.44 17.14 -18.78
N THR A 798 -14.54 17.94 -18.20
CA THR A 798 -14.73 18.45 -16.83
C THR A 798 -15.80 19.53 -16.75
N PHE A 799 -15.96 20.35 -17.80
CA PHE A 799 -17.11 21.25 -17.90
C PHE A 799 -18.40 20.48 -18.09
N MET A 800 -18.38 19.37 -18.83
CA MET A 800 -19.57 18.53 -19.02
C MET A 800 -20.10 17.96 -17.70
N ASN A 801 -19.23 17.71 -16.72
CA ASN A 801 -19.64 17.28 -15.37
C ASN A 801 -20.41 18.35 -14.57
N THR A 802 -20.44 19.61 -15.01
CA THR A 802 -21.35 20.61 -14.40
C THR A 802 -22.82 20.25 -14.61
N LEU A 803 -23.12 19.49 -15.67
CA LEU A 803 -24.47 19.11 -16.08
C LEU A 803 -24.98 17.83 -15.40
N THR A 804 -24.08 17.00 -14.84
CA THR A 804 -24.43 15.68 -14.28
C THR A 804 -24.95 15.75 -12.84
N GLY A 805 -25.65 16.82 -12.46
CA GLY A 805 -26.22 16.97 -11.12
C GLY A 805 -27.39 16.05 -10.82
N CYS A 806 -27.78 15.91 -9.56
CA CYS A 806 -29.05 15.30 -9.18
C CYS A 806 -29.55 15.86 -7.84
N GLU A 807 -30.86 15.76 -7.59
CA GLU A 807 -31.49 16.10 -6.30
C GLU A 807 -31.52 14.88 -5.38
N SER A 808 -30.41 14.65 -4.67
CA SER A 808 -30.35 13.62 -3.64
C SER A 808 -31.25 13.94 -2.43
N VAL A 809 -31.49 12.95 -1.57
CA VAL A 809 -32.26 13.11 -0.32
C VAL A 809 -31.68 14.22 0.55
N ILE A 810 -30.36 14.25 0.67
CA ILE A 810 -29.62 15.29 1.39
C ILE A 810 -29.78 16.65 0.71
N THR A 811 -29.82 16.72 -0.62
CA THR A 811 -30.05 17.97 -1.36
C THR A 811 -31.43 18.55 -1.06
N LYS A 812 -32.48 17.75 -1.16
CA LYS A 812 -33.86 18.16 -0.85
C LYS A 812 -33.99 18.66 0.60
N LEU A 813 -33.34 17.96 1.54
CA LEU A 813 -33.33 18.37 2.94
C LEU A 813 -32.54 19.67 3.17
N SER A 814 -31.41 19.84 2.47
CA SER A 814 -30.62 21.07 2.52
C SER A 814 -31.37 22.29 1.98
N GLU A 815 -32.15 22.12 0.92
CA GLU A 815 -32.97 23.19 0.33
C GLU A 815 -34.16 23.54 1.23
N ALA A 816 -34.90 22.53 1.71
CA ALA A 816 -35.97 22.73 2.68
C ALA A 816 -35.46 23.42 3.95
N GLY A 817 -34.30 22.99 4.45
CA GLY A 817 -33.63 23.62 5.59
C GLY A 817 -33.22 25.06 5.30
N SER A 818 -32.68 25.36 4.12
CA SER A 818 -32.26 26.72 3.77
C SER A 818 -33.41 27.72 3.74
N LEU A 819 -34.65 27.29 3.44
CA LEU A 819 -35.84 28.14 3.45
C LEU A 819 -36.30 28.45 4.88
N ASN A 820 -36.14 27.49 5.80
CA ASN A 820 -36.66 27.56 7.17
C ASN A 820 -35.57 27.77 8.24
N ASN A 821 -34.40 28.31 7.88
CA ASN A 821 -33.24 28.45 8.79
C ASN A 821 -32.84 27.14 9.50
N PHE A 822 -33.02 26.02 8.82
CA PHE A 822 -32.79 24.66 9.30
C PHE A 822 -33.61 24.26 10.53
N ASN A 823 -34.72 24.97 10.75
CA ASN A 823 -35.73 24.54 11.70
C ASN A 823 -36.68 23.56 10.99
N PHE A 824 -36.54 22.28 11.29
CA PHE A 824 -37.38 21.21 10.75
C PHE A 824 -38.62 20.93 11.63
N THR A 825 -38.90 21.80 12.60
CA THR A 825 -39.99 21.64 13.56
C THR A 825 -41.33 21.98 12.93
N ASN A 826 -42.25 21.01 12.96
CA ASN A 826 -43.62 21.10 12.44
C ASN A 826 -44.65 20.88 13.56
N ASN A 827 -45.91 21.25 13.34
CA ASN A 827 -47.00 21.09 14.32
C ASN A 827 -47.15 19.64 14.81
N CYS A 828 -46.91 18.65 13.94
CA CYS A 828 -46.99 17.23 14.27
C CYS A 828 -45.91 16.74 15.26
N ILE A 829 -44.83 17.52 15.50
CA ILE A 829 -43.72 17.12 16.40
C ILE A 829 -43.58 17.99 17.66
N SER A 830 -44.57 18.83 17.97
CA SER A 830 -44.46 19.81 19.07
C SER A 830 -44.13 19.21 20.45
N SER A 831 -44.44 17.92 20.66
CA SER A 831 -44.14 17.17 21.89
C SER A 831 -42.88 16.30 21.83
N CYS A 832 -42.09 16.34 20.75
CA CYS A 832 -41.00 15.36 20.51
C CYS A 832 -39.60 15.84 20.95
N VAL A 833 -39.34 17.16 21.01
CA VAL A 833 -38.00 17.74 21.28
C VAL A 833 -36.94 17.25 20.29
N CYS A 834 -37.11 17.52 18.99
CA CYS A 834 -36.24 17.00 17.92
C CYS A 834 -35.06 17.90 17.52
N ASP A 835 -34.86 19.06 18.15
CA ASP A 835 -33.99 20.14 17.62
C ASP A 835 -32.50 19.75 17.49
N ASP A 836 -31.98 18.95 18.43
CA ASP A 836 -30.53 18.66 18.56
C ASP A 836 -30.17 17.18 18.21
N VAL A 837 -31.04 16.50 17.45
CA VAL A 837 -30.88 15.08 17.12
C VAL A 837 -29.89 14.85 15.97
N PRO A 838 -29.17 13.70 15.94
CA PRO A 838 -28.27 13.37 14.83
C PRO A 838 -29.05 13.22 13.51
N LEU A 839 -28.38 13.60 12.40
CA LEU A 839 -28.89 13.41 11.05
C LEU A 839 -29.04 11.91 10.74
N TYR A 840 -30.27 11.49 10.44
CA TYR A 840 -30.56 10.12 9.98
C TYR A 840 -31.69 10.19 8.94
N PRO A 841 -31.38 10.54 7.68
CA PRO A 841 -32.42 10.78 6.68
C PRO A 841 -33.25 9.53 6.42
N VAL A 842 -34.56 9.68 6.40
CA VAL A 842 -35.54 8.64 6.06
C VAL A 842 -36.61 9.22 5.14
N CYS A 843 -37.26 8.38 4.36
CA CYS A 843 -38.37 8.79 3.50
C CYS A 843 -39.61 7.98 3.83
N ASP A 844 -40.78 8.57 3.60
CA ASP A 844 -42.01 7.80 3.53
C ASP A 844 -42.11 7.05 2.19
N GLU A 845 -43.12 6.18 2.03
CA GLU A 845 -43.35 5.41 0.80
C GLU A 845 -43.62 6.28 -0.44
N LEU A 846 -43.97 7.56 -0.25
CA LEU A 846 -44.14 8.54 -1.33
C LEU A 846 -42.81 9.20 -1.73
N GLY A 847 -41.70 8.89 -1.04
CA GLY A 847 -40.39 9.46 -1.29
C GLY A 847 -40.15 10.84 -0.67
N LYS A 848 -41.00 11.28 0.26
CA LYS A 848 -40.81 12.56 0.98
C LYS A 848 -39.72 12.41 2.03
N PRO A 849 -38.65 13.23 2.00
CA PRO A 849 -37.53 13.11 2.92
C PRO A 849 -37.80 13.80 4.27
N PHE A 850 -37.33 13.18 5.35
CA PHE A 850 -37.33 13.72 6.71
C PHE A 850 -35.90 13.72 7.28
N TYR A 851 -35.58 14.71 8.11
CA TYR A 851 -34.24 14.84 8.73
C TYR A 851 -33.87 13.63 9.60
N SER A 852 -34.82 13.13 10.37
CA SER A 852 -34.70 11.94 11.20
C SER A 852 -36.07 11.32 11.46
N PRO A 853 -36.15 10.08 11.99
CA PRO A 853 -37.43 9.48 12.39
C PRO A 853 -38.21 10.33 13.41
N CYS A 854 -37.51 11.08 14.27
CA CYS A 854 -38.11 12.07 15.17
C CYS A 854 -38.91 13.14 14.39
N HIS A 855 -38.34 13.67 13.31
CA HIS A 855 -38.98 14.68 12.46
C HIS A 855 -40.11 14.11 11.60
N ALA A 856 -40.14 12.78 11.41
CA ALA A 856 -41.29 12.08 10.84
C ALA A 856 -42.39 11.79 11.88
N GLY A 857 -42.16 12.11 13.16
CA GLY A 857 -43.13 11.89 14.24
C GLY A 857 -43.28 10.41 14.62
N CYS A 858 -42.26 9.58 14.38
CA CYS A 858 -42.28 8.15 14.68
C CYS A 858 -42.07 7.91 16.17
N VAL A 859 -42.97 7.15 16.79
CA VAL A 859 -42.86 6.77 18.21
C VAL A 859 -42.12 5.44 18.36
N PRO A 860 -41.42 5.21 19.48
CA PRO A 860 -40.82 3.90 19.75
C PRO A 860 -41.93 2.88 20.07
N TYR A 861 -41.89 1.73 19.41
CA TYR A 861 -42.81 0.62 19.68
C TYR A 861 -42.19 -0.36 20.66
N TYR A 862 -42.92 -0.65 21.74
CA TYR A 862 -42.53 -1.64 22.75
C TYR A 862 -43.47 -2.84 22.66
N ASN A 863 -42.91 -4.05 22.67
CA ASN A 863 -43.69 -5.27 22.69
C ASN A 863 -44.39 -5.49 24.05
N SER A 864 -45.21 -6.55 24.18
CA SER A 864 -45.96 -6.85 25.42
C SER A 864 -45.09 -7.07 26.66
N SER A 865 -43.81 -7.41 26.47
CA SER A 865 -42.84 -7.56 27.57
C SER A 865 -42.16 -6.23 27.95
N GLY A 866 -42.47 -5.14 27.24
CA GLY A 866 -41.90 -3.81 27.45
C GLY A 866 -40.53 -3.60 26.82
N TYR A 867 -40.11 -4.47 25.89
CA TYR A 867 -38.85 -4.34 25.14
C TYR A 867 -39.09 -3.59 23.82
N LEU A 868 -38.11 -2.79 23.41
CA LEU A 868 -38.13 -2.09 22.13
C LEU A 868 -38.10 -3.11 20.97
N GLU A 869 -39.08 -3.04 20.07
CA GLU A 869 -39.09 -3.85 18.84
C GLU A 869 -38.69 -2.99 17.65
N ILE A 870 -37.61 -3.35 16.97
CA ILE A 870 -37.15 -2.68 15.76
C ILE A 870 -37.44 -3.59 14.57
N SER A 871 -38.39 -3.19 13.73
CA SER A 871 -38.70 -3.90 12.49
C SER A 871 -37.61 -3.70 11.45
N ARG A 872 -37.17 -4.79 10.80
CA ARG A 872 -36.26 -4.77 9.64
C ARG A 872 -37.01 -5.30 8.42
N ASN A 873 -36.70 -4.78 7.24
CA ASN A 873 -37.24 -5.32 5.99
C ASN A 873 -36.70 -6.74 5.71
N ASN A 874 -37.51 -7.59 5.08
CA ASN A 874 -37.13 -8.97 4.71
C ASN A 874 -36.00 -9.02 3.67
N GLU A 875 -35.82 -7.95 2.88
CA GLU A 875 -34.83 -7.84 1.79
C GLU A 875 -33.72 -6.82 2.06
N GLY A 876 -33.87 -5.97 3.10
CA GLY A 876 -33.03 -4.81 3.36
C GLY A 876 -32.51 -4.77 4.80
N SER A 877 -31.23 -4.43 4.97
CA SER A 877 -30.62 -4.24 6.30
C SER A 877 -31.16 -3.01 7.05
N ASP A 878 -31.92 -2.16 6.37
CA ASP A 878 -32.33 -0.86 6.88
C ASP A 878 -33.59 -0.99 7.75
N ILE A 879 -33.68 -0.14 8.77
CA ILE A 879 -34.77 -0.14 9.75
C ILE A 879 -36.02 0.47 9.12
N VAL A 880 -37.18 -0.13 9.44
CA VAL A 880 -38.49 0.46 9.18
C VAL A 880 -39.03 1.03 10.49
N PHE A 881 -39.35 2.32 10.47
CA PHE A 881 -39.99 3.01 11.56
C PHE A 881 -41.50 3.08 11.27
N ASN A 882 -42.31 2.66 12.23
CA ASN A 882 -43.77 2.64 12.14
C ASN A 882 -44.37 3.78 12.98
N ASP A 883 -45.69 4.00 12.83
CA ASP A 883 -46.49 4.94 13.63
C ASP A 883 -45.95 6.38 13.58
N CYS A 884 -45.61 6.84 12.38
CA CYS A 884 -45.04 8.15 12.13
C CYS A 884 -46.11 9.19 11.80
N SER A 885 -46.36 10.12 12.74
CA SER A 885 -47.48 11.08 12.68
C SER A 885 -47.36 12.16 11.60
N CYS A 886 -46.16 12.43 11.07
CA CYS A 886 -45.94 13.49 10.08
C CYS A 886 -45.92 12.99 8.62
N THR A 887 -46.09 11.69 8.43
CA THR A 887 -46.16 11.08 7.10
C THR A 887 -47.54 11.33 6.48
N MET A 888 -47.58 11.42 5.14
CA MET A 888 -48.85 11.49 4.40
C MET A 888 -49.23 10.13 3.79
N SER A 889 -48.35 9.13 3.94
CA SER A 889 -48.57 7.76 3.48
C SER A 889 -49.58 7.03 4.39
N GLU A 890 -50.46 6.23 3.78
CA GLU A 890 -51.45 5.43 4.52
C GLU A 890 -50.82 4.45 5.51
N SER A 891 -49.64 3.91 5.20
CA SER A 891 -48.96 2.93 6.05
C SER A 891 -48.35 3.53 7.32
N THR A 892 -48.20 4.86 7.37
CA THR A 892 -47.47 5.62 8.40
C THR A 892 -46.03 5.15 8.65
N LYS A 893 -45.39 4.56 7.64
CA LYS A 893 -44.02 4.02 7.71
C LYS A 893 -43.00 4.93 7.05
N VAL A 894 -41.81 4.97 7.64
CA VAL A 894 -40.63 5.57 7.00
C VAL A 894 -39.44 4.63 7.06
N SER A 895 -38.62 4.67 6.02
CA SER A 895 -37.37 3.93 5.93
C SER A 895 -36.42 4.62 4.97
N ARG A 896 -35.13 4.31 5.10
CA ARG A 896 -34.12 4.69 4.09
C ARG A 896 -34.32 3.99 2.76
N ASP A 897 -34.88 2.78 2.78
CA ASP A 897 -35.13 2.02 1.55
C ASP A 897 -36.17 2.69 0.64
N PHE A 898 -37.02 3.55 1.19
CA PHE A 898 -38.00 4.32 0.44
C PHE A 898 -37.39 5.57 -0.23
N CYS A 899 -36.13 5.91 0.08
CA CYS A 899 -35.42 7.05 -0.46
C CYS A 899 -34.71 6.78 -1.82
N LYS A 900 -35.30 5.97 -2.72
CA LYS A 900 -34.65 5.65 -4.01
C LYS A 900 -34.79 6.81 -5.00
N ASN A 901 -33.71 7.14 -5.70
CA ASN A 901 -33.70 8.13 -6.77
C ASN A 901 -32.98 7.60 -8.03
N ASP A 902 -33.75 7.16 -9.01
CA ASP A 902 -33.25 6.60 -10.28
C ASP A 902 -32.51 7.65 -11.14
N GLU A 903 -32.88 8.92 -11.03
CA GLU A 903 -32.20 10.02 -11.72
C GLU A 903 -30.77 10.18 -11.20
N CYS A 904 -30.58 10.11 -9.87
CA CYS A 904 -29.25 10.15 -9.28
C CYS A 904 -28.39 8.96 -9.73
N GLU A 905 -28.95 7.75 -9.81
CA GLU A 905 -28.20 6.58 -10.29
C GLU A 905 -27.76 6.75 -11.76
N THR A 906 -28.64 7.28 -12.59
CA THR A 906 -28.35 7.54 -14.01
C THR A 906 -27.29 8.63 -14.19
N ASN A 907 -27.42 9.76 -13.48
CA ASN A 907 -26.45 10.86 -13.56
C ASN A 907 -25.10 10.49 -12.94
N LEU A 908 -25.09 9.61 -11.94
CA LEU A 908 -23.86 9.02 -11.40
C LEU A 908 -23.12 8.19 -12.46
N LYS A 909 -23.84 7.38 -13.25
CA LYS A 909 -23.25 6.60 -14.36
C LYS A 909 -22.63 7.51 -15.41
N TYR A 910 -23.33 8.58 -15.81
CA TYR A 910 -22.79 9.58 -16.74
C TYR A 910 -21.55 10.29 -16.17
N TYR A 911 -21.56 10.66 -14.89
CA TYR A 911 -20.42 11.30 -14.23
C TYR A 911 -19.18 10.40 -14.25
N PHE A 912 -19.31 9.12 -13.88
CA PHE A 912 -18.19 8.19 -13.90
C PHE A 912 -17.73 7.82 -15.32
N PHE A 913 -18.65 7.77 -16.29
CA PHE A 913 -18.27 7.62 -17.70
C PHE A 913 -17.36 8.78 -18.15
N ASN A 914 -17.77 10.02 -17.88
CA ASN A 914 -16.97 11.21 -18.19
C ASN A 914 -15.64 11.22 -17.45
N MET A 915 -15.62 10.82 -16.17
CA MET A 915 -14.38 10.67 -15.41
C MET A 915 -13.47 9.60 -16.01
N GLY A 916 -14.00 8.45 -16.42
CA GLY A 916 -13.21 7.37 -17.03
C GLY A 916 -12.55 7.81 -18.33
N VAL A 917 -13.32 8.44 -19.23
CA VAL A 917 -12.81 8.99 -20.49
C VAL A 917 -11.83 10.13 -20.23
N GLY A 918 -12.14 11.04 -19.30
CA GLY A 918 -11.27 12.15 -18.93
C GLY A 918 -9.95 11.69 -18.31
N GLY A 919 -10.01 10.68 -17.43
CA GLY A 919 -8.83 10.01 -16.85
C GLY A 919 -7.97 9.37 -17.94
N PHE A 920 -8.60 8.67 -18.89
CA PHE A 920 -7.92 8.07 -20.03
C PHE A 920 -7.17 9.09 -20.90
N PHE A 921 -7.82 10.17 -21.34
CA PHE A 921 -7.15 11.23 -22.11
C PHE A 921 -6.10 11.98 -21.28
N GLY A 922 -6.35 12.16 -19.97
CA GLY A 922 -5.34 12.66 -19.04
C GLY A 922 -4.09 11.79 -19.00
N GLY A 923 -4.27 10.46 -19.01
CA GLY A 923 -3.17 9.50 -19.09
C GLY A 923 -2.41 9.55 -20.41
N LEU A 924 -3.11 9.63 -21.55
CA LEU A 924 -2.52 9.67 -22.90
C LEU A 924 -1.51 10.82 -23.08
N GLY A 925 -1.74 11.97 -22.44
CA GLY A 925 -0.87 13.15 -22.52
C GLY A 925 0.36 13.11 -21.60
N VAL A 926 0.38 12.28 -20.56
CA VAL A 926 1.40 12.35 -19.49
C VAL A 926 2.79 11.94 -19.96
N VAL A 927 2.92 10.79 -20.63
CA VAL A 927 4.22 10.29 -21.09
C VAL A 927 4.85 11.23 -22.14
N PRO A 928 4.13 11.67 -23.18
CA PRO A 928 4.63 12.69 -24.10
C PRO A 928 5.08 13.98 -23.40
N ALA A 929 4.30 14.48 -22.44
CA ALA A 929 4.61 15.71 -21.71
C ALA A 929 5.93 15.58 -20.90
N VAL A 930 6.13 14.44 -20.23
CA VAL A 930 7.37 14.16 -19.50
C VAL A 930 8.57 14.07 -20.47
N LEU A 931 8.40 13.44 -21.63
CA LEU A 931 9.46 13.34 -22.64
C LEU A 931 9.84 14.70 -23.23
N ILE A 932 8.86 15.57 -23.53
CA ILE A 932 9.09 16.94 -23.99
C ILE A 932 9.92 17.72 -22.96
N CYS A 933 9.52 17.63 -21.69
CA CYS A 933 10.26 18.29 -20.61
C CYS A 933 11.71 17.77 -20.51
N LEU A 934 11.88 16.45 -20.50
CA LEU A 934 13.20 15.80 -20.33
C LEU A 934 14.14 16.08 -21.51
N ARG A 935 13.66 16.04 -22.75
CA ARG A 935 14.48 16.27 -23.94
C ARG A 935 14.73 17.76 -24.20
N SER A 936 13.96 18.66 -23.60
CA SER A 936 14.17 20.12 -23.72
C SER A 936 15.45 20.63 -23.05
N VAL A 937 16.04 19.83 -22.16
CA VAL A 937 17.27 20.15 -21.44
C VAL A 937 18.43 19.24 -21.89
N PRO A 938 19.68 19.74 -21.90
CA PRO A 938 20.85 18.93 -22.22
C PRO A 938 20.96 17.69 -21.32
N SER A 939 21.47 16.58 -21.84
CA SER A 939 21.58 15.31 -21.11
C SER A 939 22.29 15.44 -19.76
N LYS A 940 23.31 16.30 -19.65
CA LYS A 940 24.03 16.62 -18.40
C LYS A 940 23.16 17.21 -17.28
N HIS A 941 22.03 17.84 -17.61
CA HIS A 941 21.18 18.54 -16.65
C HIS A 941 19.79 17.90 -16.46
N ARG A 942 19.47 16.80 -17.16
CA ARG A 942 18.14 16.16 -17.11
C ARG A 942 17.70 15.80 -15.69
N SER A 943 18.60 15.20 -14.90
CA SER A 943 18.30 14.80 -13.52
C SER A 943 18.04 16.01 -12.61
N ILE A 944 18.84 17.06 -12.73
CA ILE A 944 18.67 18.31 -11.97
C ILE A 944 17.37 19.01 -12.37
N ALA A 945 17.07 19.07 -13.67
CA ALA A 945 15.86 19.67 -14.20
C ALA A 945 14.59 18.98 -13.67
N LEU A 946 14.56 17.64 -13.65
CA LEU A 946 13.43 16.88 -13.08
C LEU A 946 13.28 17.11 -11.56
N GLY A 947 14.39 17.07 -10.82
CA GLY A 947 14.38 17.32 -9.37
C GLY A 947 13.90 18.73 -9.03
N PHE A 948 14.38 19.73 -9.77
CA PHE A 948 13.95 21.12 -9.63
C PHE A 948 12.50 21.33 -10.05
N GLN A 949 12.05 20.73 -11.16
CA GLN A 949 10.64 20.77 -11.54
C GLN A 949 9.75 20.17 -10.45
N GLY A 950 10.13 19.01 -9.90
CA GLY A 950 9.43 18.39 -8.77
C GLY A 950 9.33 19.32 -7.57
N PHE A 951 10.44 19.96 -7.20
CA PHE A 951 10.47 20.99 -6.15
C PHE A 951 9.52 22.16 -6.44
N VAL A 952 9.57 22.76 -7.64
CA VAL A 952 8.72 23.89 -8.04
C VAL A 952 7.24 23.50 -8.04
N VAL A 953 6.91 22.33 -8.59
CA VAL A 953 5.55 21.79 -8.59
C VAL A 953 5.07 21.54 -7.16
N SER A 954 5.91 21.00 -6.29
CA SER A 954 5.52 20.79 -4.90
C SER A 954 5.26 22.11 -4.16
N LEU A 955 6.12 23.10 -4.38
CA LEU A 955 6.02 24.40 -3.71
C LEU A 955 4.82 25.23 -4.16
N PHE A 956 4.58 25.33 -5.48
CA PHE A 956 3.56 26.21 -6.04
C PHE A 956 2.25 25.52 -6.42
N ALA A 957 2.23 24.18 -6.52
CA ALA A 957 1.05 23.44 -6.92
C ALA A 957 0.51 22.55 -5.79
N THR A 958 1.23 21.50 -5.37
CA THR A 958 0.63 20.51 -4.44
C THR A 958 0.37 21.08 -3.05
N LEU A 959 1.32 21.86 -2.50
CA LEU A 959 1.21 22.49 -1.19
C LEU A 959 0.01 23.45 -1.07
N PRO A 960 -0.19 24.45 -1.96
CA PRO A 960 -1.33 25.36 -1.87
C PRO A 960 -2.66 24.78 -2.40
N SER A 961 -2.62 23.73 -3.22
CA SER A 961 -3.83 23.17 -3.84
C SER A 961 -4.81 22.60 -2.80
N SER A 962 -4.36 21.70 -1.94
CA SER A 962 -5.27 21.01 -1.00
C SER A 962 -6.01 21.99 -0.06
N PRO A 963 -5.36 22.99 0.58
CA PRO A 963 -6.05 23.96 1.42
C PRO A 963 -6.99 24.88 0.62
N ALA A 964 -6.63 25.24 -0.62
CA ALA A 964 -7.46 26.06 -1.49
C ALA A 964 -8.77 25.37 -1.85
N TRP A 965 -8.71 24.11 -2.29
CA TRP A 965 -9.89 23.30 -2.61
C TRP A 965 -10.73 22.99 -1.36
N GLY A 966 -10.10 22.75 -0.20
CA GLY A 966 -10.81 22.60 1.07
C GLY A 966 -11.59 23.87 1.45
N THR A 967 -10.97 25.03 1.30
CA THR A 967 -11.64 26.33 1.53
C THR A 967 -12.79 26.58 0.56
N LEU A 968 -12.64 26.17 -0.70
CA LEU A 968 -13.70 26.26 -1.71
C LEU A 968 -14.93 25.42 -1.33
N ILE A 969 -14.73 24.19 -0.86
CA ILE A 969 -15.83 23.31 -0.42
C ILE A 969 -16.51 23.88 0.83
N ASP A 970 -15.73 24.32 1.80
CA ASP A 970 -16.26 24.91 3.05
C ASP A 970 -17.09 26.18 2.79
N LYS A 971 -16.80 26.93 1.72
CA LYS A 971 -17.59 28.10 1.30
C LYS A 971 -19.05 27.75 1.00
N PHE A 972 -19.32 26.55 0.48
CA PHE A 972 -20.67 26.09 0.14
C PHE A 972 -21.34 25.32 1.27
N CYS A 973 -20.72 25.29 2.46
CA CYS A 973 -21.37 24.75 3.64
C CYS A 973 -22.51 25.66 4.10
N ARG A 974 -23.72 25.11 4.23
CA ARG A 974 -24.89 25.81 4.78
C ARG A 974 -25.09 25.56 6.27
N MET A 975 -24.78 24.35 6.75
CA MET A 975 -24.88 24.01 8.17
C MET A 975 -23.62 23.26 8.64
N TRP A 976 -23.00 23.80 9.68
CA TRP A 976 -21.87 23.19 10.37
C TRP A 976 -22.36 22.32 11.52
N ASN A 977 -21.67 21.20 11.77
CA ASN A 977 -21.85 20.50 13.02
C ASN A 977 -21.26 21.35 14.15
N ASN A 978 -22.03 21.55 15.22
CA ASN A 978 -21.59 22.33 16.37
C ASN A 978 -20.75 21.43 17.28
N THR A 979 -19.46 21.71 17.35
CA THR A 979 -18.55 21.16 18.36
C THR A 979 -18.45 22.12 19.54
N CYS A 980 -17.96 21.63 20.68
CA CYS A 980 -17.84 22.43 21.90
C CYS A 980 -16.82 23.58 21.74
N ASP A 981 -15.81 23.40 20.88
CA ASP A 981 -14.78 24.39 20.55
C ASP A 981 -15.15 25.30 19.36
N GLY A 982 -16.23 24.99 18.61
CA GLY A 982 -16.66 25.77 17.44
C GLY A 982 -17.18 24.95 16.26
N LYS A 983 -16.75 25.29 15.04
CA LYS A 983 -17.23 24.66 13.79
C LYS A 983 -16.56 23.30 13.55
N GLY A 984 -17.36 22.25 13.45
CA GLY A 984 -16.93 20.90 13.15
C GLY A 984 -16.89 20.56 11.66
N SER A 985 -17.27 19.34 11.32
CA SER A 985 -17.52 18.94 9.93
C SER A 985 -18.84 19.55 9.42
N CYS A 986 -18.93 19.86 8.14
CA CYS A 986 -20.16 20.39 7.54
C CYS A 986 -21.18 19.27 7.28
N ILE A 987 -22.45 19.53 7.63
CA ILE A 987 -23.58 18.59 7.48
C ILE A 987 -24.27 18.80 6.13
N PHE A 988 -24.74 20.02 5.87
CA PHE A 988 -25.47 20.36 4.64
C PHE A 988 -24.69 21.33 3.78
N PHE A 989 -24.68 21.04 2.47
CA PHE A 989 -24.02 21.85 1.46
C PHE A 989 -25.03 22.39 0.45
N ASP A 990 -24.75 23.56 -0.12
CA ASP A 990 -25.37 24.00 -1.35
C ASP A 990 -24.83 23.15 -2.52
N THR A 991 -25.51 22.06 -2.84
CA THR A 991 -25.02 21.08 -3.81
C THR A 991 -25.01 21.63 -5.24
N HIS A 992 -25.97 22.50 -5.59
CA HIS A 992 -26.04 23.13 -6.91
C HIS A 992 -24.83 24.05 -7.14
N ASN A 993 -24.60 25.01 -6.24
CA ASN A 993 -23.46 25.91 -6.36
C ASN A 993 -22.14 25.17 -6.19
N LEU A 994 -22.06 24.22 -5.26
CA LEU A 994 -20.86 23.39 -5.10
C LEU A 994 -20.50 22.68 -6.40
N ARG A 995 -21.45 22.02 -7.08
CA ARG A 995 -21.22 21.34 -8.36
C ARG A 995 -20.68 22.30 -9.43
N ILE A 996 -21.38 23.42 -9.64
CA ILE A 996 -21.03 24.37 -10.70
C ILE A 996 -19.66 24.98 -10.43
N TYR A 997 -19.42 25.51 -9.23
CA TYR A 997 -18.15 26.18 -8.92
C TYR A 997 -16.99 25.19 -8.87
N LEU A 998 -17.15 24.00 -8.30
CA LEU A 998 -16.08 23.00 -8.22
C LEU A 998 -15.57 22.62 -9.62
N HIS A 999 -16.49 22.29 -10.54
CA HIS A 999 -16.13 21.89 -11.91
C HIS A 999 -15.75 23.06 -12.81
N THR A 1000 -16.40 24.22 -12.67
CA THR A 1000 -16.07 25.40 -13.48
C THR A 1000 -14.71 25.96 -13.08
N VAL A 1001 -14.40 26.08 -11.79
CA VAL A 1001 -13.07 26.51 -11.32
C VAL A 1001 -12.00 25.51 -11.80
N TYR A 1002 -12.27 24.21 -11.68
CA TYR A 1002 -11.37 23.17 -12.19
C TYR A 1002 -11.11 23.34 -13.69
N GLY A 1003 -12.18 23.42 -14.48
CA GLY A 1003 -12.14 23.58 -15.93
C GLY A 1003 -11.45 24.87 -16.36
N CYS A 1004 -11.70 26.00 -15.68
CA CYS A 1004 -11.04 27.28 -15.96
C CYS A 1004 -9.53 27.22 -15.71
N ILE A 1005 -9.08 26.60 -14.62
CA ILE A 1005 -7.65 26.42 -14.35
C ILE A 1005 -7.03 25.50 -15.42
N ARG A 1006 -7.74 24.44 -15.85
CA ARG A 1006 -7.29 23.56 -16.94
C ARG A 1006 -7.21 24.28 -18.29
N ILE A 1007 -8.17 25.13 -18.63
CA ILE A 1007 -8.11 25.98 -19.83
C ILE A 1007 -6.93 26.95 -19.75
N PHE A 1008 -6.69 27.56 -18.59
CA PHE A 1008 -5.55 28.44 -18.39
C PHE A 1008 -4.21 27.70 -18.63
N SER A 1009 -4.15 26.42 -18.27
CA SER A 1009 -3.00 25.56 -18.57
C SER A 1009 -2.74 25.37 -20.07
N LEU A 1010 -3.77 25.43 -20.92
CA LEU A 1010 -3.60 25.31 -22.38
C LEU A 1010 -2.74 26.43 -22.98
N ILE A 1011 -2.63 27.58 -22.32
CA ILE A 1011 -1.69 28.64 -22.72
C ILE A 1011 -0.25 28.12 -22.67
N SER A 1012 0.09 27.33 -21.64
CA SER A 1012 1.40 26.68 -21.56
C SER A 1012 1.58 25.66 -22.69
N ASP A 1013 0.56 24.85 -23.00
CA ASP A 1013 0.63 23.89 -24.10
C ASP A 1013 0.88 24.59 -25.45
N VAL A 1014 0.25 25.74 -25.68
CA VAL A 1014 0.49 26.60 -26.87
C VAL A 1014 1.92 27.14 -26.88
N LEU A 1015 2.44 27.62 -25.76
CA LEU A 1015 3.83 28.09 -25.66
C LEU A 1015 4.82 26.95 -25.95
N VAL A 1016 4.58 25.77 -25.39
CA VAL A 1016 5.39 24.57 -25.66
C VAL A 1016 5.33 24.20 -27.14
N TYR A 1017 4.15 24.25 -27.77
CA TYR A 1017 4.00 24.02 -29.21
C TYR A 1017 4.81 25.02 -30.06
N ILE A 1018 4.81 26.31 -29.69
CA ILE A 1018 5.58 27.35 -30.40
C ILE A 1018 7.07 27.06 -30.31
N TYR A 1019 7.57 26.78 -29.09
CA TYR A 1019 9.01 26.61 -28.81
C TYR A 1019 9.57 25.21 -29.16
N ALA A 1020 8.73 24.18 -29.27
CA ALA A 1020 9.18 22.79 -29.54
C ALA A 1020 9.44 22.49 -31.04
N LYS A 1021 9.69 23.51 -31.87
CA LYS A 1021 9.89 23.34 -33.33
C LYS A 1021 11.02 22.39 -33.67
N ASP A 1022 12.16 22.56 -33.01
CA ASP A 1022 13.40 21.84 -33.30
C ASP A 1022 13.68 20.73 -32.28
N LEU A 1023 12.67 20.34 -31.49
CA LEU A 1023 12.82 19.35 -30.43
C LEU A 1023 12.64 17.93 -30.98
N LYS A 1024 13.74 17.19 -31.12
CA LYS A 1024 13.71 15.76 -31.41
C LYS A 1024 13.55 14.97 -30.11
N LEU A 1025 12.53 14.11 -30.06
CA LEU A 1025 12.25 13.26 -28.90
C LEU A 1025 12.97 11.90 -28.99
N SER A 1026 13.29 11.49 -30.22
CA SER A 1026 14.01 10.29 -30.64
C SER A 1026 15.51 10.33 -30.32
N GLU A 1027 16.15 11.52 -30.33
CA GLU A 1027 17.58 11.67 -29.98
C GLU A 1027 17.85 11.14 -28.57
N GLY A 1028 18.52 9.98 -28.49
CA GLY A 1028 18.85 9.21 -27.28
C GLY A 1028 17.91 8.04 -26.94
N LEU A 1029 17.01 7.63 -27.85
CA LEU A 1029 16.56 6.23 -27.94
C LEU A 1029 17.45 5.46 -28.92
N ASP A 1030 17.85 6.12 -30.01
CA ASP A 1030 18.72 5.56 -31.04
C ASP A 1030 20.19 5.49 -30.59
N ASP A 1031 20.66 6.36 -29.70
CA ASP A 1031 22.02 6.24 -29.08
C ASP A 1031 22.17 4.95 -28.24
N ALA A 1032 21.07 4.28 -27.89
CA ALA A 1032 21.08 2.97 -27.23
C ALA A 1032 21.12 1.80 -28.24
N GLU A 1033 20.85 2.06 -29.52
CA GLU A 1033 20.94 1.10 -30.63
C GLU A 1033 22.24 1.31 -31.45
N ASP A 1034 22.70 2.55 -31.65
CA ASP A 1034 23.90 2.87 -32.45
C ASP A 1034 25.21 2.95 -31.64
N GLY A 1035 25.12 2.90 -30.31
CA GLY A 1035 26.29 2.90 -29.42
C GLY A 1035 27.19 1.66 -29.52
N ASP A 1036 26.75 0.61 -30.22
CA ASP A 1036 27.54 -0.59 -30.49
C ASP A 1036 28.11 -0.67 -31.93
N GLU A 1037 27.83 0.30 -32.82
CA GLU A 1037 28.45 0.32 -34.17
C GLU A 1037 29.55 1.39 -34.33
N GLY A 1038 29.56 2.46 -33.51
CA GLY A 1038 30.60 3.51 -33.58
C GLY A 1038 32.01 3.11 -33.14
N ASN A 1039 32.17 1.96 -32.46
CA ASN A 1039 33.49 1.42 -32.09
C ASN A 1039 34.02 0.37 -33.09
N ALA A 1040 33.26 0.03 -34.13
CA ALA A 1040 33.75 -0.84 -35.20
C ALA A 1040 34.56 -0.04 -36.26
N GLU A 1041 34.21 1.21 -36.53
CA GLU A 1041 34.96 2.04 -37.50
C GLU A 1041 36.36 2.43 -37.01
N THR A 1042 36.57 2.62 -35.70
CA THR A 1042 37.92 2.85 -35.16
C THR A 1042 38.77 1.58 -35.09
N ALA A 1043 38.17 0.38 -35.17
CA ALA A 1043 38.90 -0.87 -35.29
C ALA A 1043 39.28 -1.19 -36.75
N ALA A 1044 38.53 -0.68 -37.72
CA ALA A 1044 38.82 -0.87 -39.15
C ALA A 1044 40.03 -0.02 -39.62
N ASP A 1045 40.24 1.17 -39.07
CA ASP A 1045 41.39 2.01 -39.48
C ASP A 1045 42.74 1.50 -38.95
N ILE A 1046 42.78 0.67 -37.90
CA ILE A 1046 44.04 0.17 -37.33
C ILE A 1046 44.51 -1.13 -38.01
N THR A 1047 43.67 -1.81 -38.79
CA THR A 1047 44.08 -3.02 -39.51
C THR A 1047 44.84 -2.76 -40.83
N ASN A 1048 44.99 -1.49 -41.24
CA ASN A 1048 45.80 -1.14 -42.42
C ASN A 1048 47.22 -0.64 -42.10
N GLU A 1049 47.62 -0.49 -40.84
CA GLU A 1049 49.00 -0.13 -40.46
C GLU A 1049 49.79 -1.24 -39.74
N LEU A 1050 49.20 -2.43 -39.55
CA LEU A 1050 49.89 -3.65 -39.10
C LEU A 1050 49.91 -4.67 -40.23
#